data_AF-A0A4Q4XBL0-F1
#
_entry.id   AF-A0A4Q4XBL0-F1
#
_cell.length_a   1.000
_cell.length_b   1.000
_cell.length_c   1.000
_cell.angle_alpha   90.00
_cell.angle_beta   90.00
_cell.angle_gamma   90.00
#
_symmetry.space_group_name_H-M   'P 1'
#
loop_
_entity.id
_entity.type
_entity.pdbx_description
1 polymer ?
#
loop_
_entity_poly.entity_id
_entity_poly.type
_entity_poly.pdbx_seq_one_letter_code
_entity_poly.pdbx_strand_id
1 'polypeptide(L)'
;MLRDSEDFNGGASSTGSAPVPAQLVPPVLPAPAQSGIDHVVLVVMENRSFDHYLGWLPGANGKQAGLQFIDAFGNPQNSFRLATDPKYGFQGCGFADPDHSYEGARTQLNGGKMDGWLLTADTNKTPGDLFPIGYYQAEDLSFFGSAARDWTVCDSYHCGVLAETYPNRFYLMCGETDRLHNSNATCSLPTIFDRFAEKGVSANYYFSDVPFTALFGAKYLKNSKPFTTFLTDAAAGTLPAFSYVDPRFTGENPQGVSADDHPNSDIRNGQVFLNQIYDAVRNGPGWQKTLLIITYDEWGGFFDHVPPFKRPVSAAETQLGNDGYLGFRVPMVLIGPRVKRRHVSHWPLDPSSIHQLLTWRFGLNALGARGGLPDTNSIAYALDFVAQPNLSAPAYSVPQGPFGGVCSGSITGSVPGISGVPGISSLRTIATSGILATFLACLLTGCGGASDAANSTGGPSAAVSPAPVSPPAQAPVTPTASRIGHVFVIVLENKGYTQTFGSGSQAPYLANTLTSQGALLTQYYGTGHNSNDNYLTMISGQAPNAQTQADCQYYTDWLGTMSPDANGQVTGTGCVYPAAIGTIASQLDAKGLAWRGYMEDMGNDLTRDGRSTCSHPALNGKDGTQSAIATDGYATRHNPFMYFHSVIDNQSYCDSHVVRLDSLATDLNSVATTPAFSFIVPNLCNDGHDEPTCADGKSAGGLPAVNRFLQAWVPQIINSPAFQSDGLLIITFDEADTNDTSACCGEPTGPNSVAPGLTGPGGGRVGAVVLSPFVKPGTVSNTPYNHYALLKSIEDVFGLSHLGYAGMNGLQGFGSDVYSAAR
;
A
#
# COMPACT_ATOMS: atom_id res chain seq x y z
N MET A 1 21.77 29.36 54.98
CA MET A 1 22.85 29.78 55.89
C MET A 1 24.12 29.82 55.07
N LEU A 2 24.75 31.01 55.03
CA LEU A 2 26.12 31.35 54.58
C LEU A 2 26.40 31.03 53.10
N ARG A 3 26.24 31.96 52.13
CA ARG A 3 27.04 33.17 51.85
C ARG A 3 28.54 32.93 51.98
N ASP A 4 29.23 32.92 50.84
CA ASP A 4 30.42 33.75 50.64
C ASP A 4 30.56 34.11 49.16
N SER A 5 30.95 35.36 48.94
CA SER A 5 31.10 36.07 47.68
C SER A 5 32.51 36.67 47.62
N GLU A 6 32.96 36.93 46.39
CA GLU A 6 34.12 37.74 45.96
C GLU A 6 35.45 36.96 45.77
N ASP A 7 35.89 36.83 44.52
CA ASP A 7 36.80 37.84 43.95
C ASP A 7 36.98 37.69 42.43
N PHE A 8 36.84 38.83 41.74
CA PHE A 8 37.20 39.05 40.34
C PHE A 8 38.71 39.32 40.27
N ASN A 9 39.46 38.53 39.50
CA ASN A 9 40.73 39.01 38.94
C ASN A 9 41.00 38.41 37.56
N GLY A 10 41.23 39.29 36.59
CA GLY A 10 41.43 38.93 35.18
C GLY A 10 42.83 38.35 34.90
N GLY A 11 42.89 37.42 33.96
CA GLY A 11 44.16 36.88 33.47
C GLY A 11 43.98 35.85 32.35
N ALA A 12 44.19 36.30 31.12
CA ALA A 12 44.63 35.57 29.92
C ALA A 12 43.97 34.21 29.55
N SER A 13 43.30 34.24 28.39
CA SER A 13 42.87 33.11 27.58
C SER A 13 43.93 32.01 27.43
N SER A 14 43.63 30.81 27.93
CA SER A 14 44.19 29.57 27.39
C SER A 14 43.07 28.83 26.66
N THR A 15 43.29 28.60 25.36
CA THR A 15 42.45 27.80 24.50
C THR A 15 42.51 26.35 24.95
N GLY A 16 41.61 25.96 25.86
CA GLY A 16 41.35 24.57 26.19
C GLY A 16 40.78 23.88 24.96
N SER A 17 41.63 23.17 24.23
CA SER A 17 41.21 22.22 23.20
C SER A 17 40.34 21.17 23.88
N ALA A 18 39.10 21.02 23.40
CA ALA A 18 38.27 19.87 23.77
C ALA A 18 39.08 18.58 23.52
N PRO A 19 39.00 17.57 24.39
CA PRO A 19 39.72 16.32 24.19
C PRO A 19 39.34 15.75 22.83
N VAL A 20 40.35 15.59 21.96
CA VAL A 20 40.20 14.94 20.66
C VAL A 20 39.65 13.53 20.93
N PRO A 21 38.51 13.12 20.35
CA PRO A 21 38.01 11.77 20.50
C PRO A 21 39.11 10.78 20.10
N ALA A 22 39.27 9.69 20.84
CA ALA A 22 40.22 8.65 20.47
C ALA A 22 39.97 8.24 19.01
N GLN A 23 41.00 8.36 18.16
CA GLN A 23 40.89 8.10 16.73
C GLN A 23 40.43 6.65 16.52
N LEU A 24 39.23 6.46 15.95
CA LEU A 24 38.71 5.13 15.66
C LEU A 24 39.65 4.43 14.67
N VAL A 25 40.07 3.21 14.99
CA VAL A 25 40.96 2.42 14.14
C VAL A 25 40.11 1.52 13.23
N PRO A 26 40.23 1.63 11.89
CA PRO A 26 39.44 0.82 11.00
C PRO A 26 39.69 -0.68 11.24
N PRO A 27 38.64 -1.51 11.36
CA PRO A 27 38.83 -2.94 11.51
C PRO A 27 39.36 -3.54 10.21
N VAL A 28 40.09 -4.66 10.32
CA VAL A 28 40.46 -5.46 9.15
C VAL A 28 39.21 -6.12 8.59
N LEU A 29 38.81 -5.73 7.38
CA LEU A 29 37.69 -6.34 6.68
C LEU A 29 38.10 -7.70 6.09
N PRO A 30 37.19 -8.70 6.06
CA PRO A 30 37.46 -9.96 5.36
C PRO A 30 37.57 -9.74 3.85
N ALA A 31 37.99 -10.77 3.13
CA ALA A 31 37.85 -10.78 1.67
C ALA A 31 36.38 -10.53 1.29
N PRO A 32 36.05 -9.69 0.30
CA PRO A 32 34.67 -9.29 0.00
C PRO A 32 33.68 -10.44 -0.16
N ALA A 33 34.10 -11.52 -0.84
CA ALA A 33 33.31 -12.73 -1.05
C ALA A 33 33.01 -13.52 0.24
N GLN A 34 33.76 -13.28 1.32
CA GLN A 34 33.59 -13.92 2.63
C GLN A 34 32.80 -13.05 3.63
N SER A 35 32.35 -11.87 3.20
CA SER A 35 31.54 -10.98 4.03
C SER A 35 30.25 -11.65 4.53
N GLY A 36 29.70 -12.60 3.77
CA GLY A 36 28.39 -13.20 4.05
C GLY A 36 27.22 -12.26 3.80
N ILE A 37 27.42 -11.21 2.99
CA ILE A 37 26.37 -10.27 2.56
C ILE A 37 26.26 -10.42 1.05
N ASP A 38 25.15 -10.89 0.49
CA ASP A 38 24.96 -10.96 -0.97
C ASP A 38 24.00 -9.87 -1.46
N HIS A 39 23.14 -9.36 -0.58
CA HIS A 39 22.15 -8.33 -0.88
C HIS A 39 22.34 -7.14 0.05
N VAL A 40 22.43 -5.94 -0.52
CA VAL A 40 22.34 -4.67 0.22
C VAL A 40 21.03 -3.98 -0.16
N VAL A 41 20.16 -3.79 0.81
CA VAL A 41 18.91 -3.03 0.66
C VAL A 41 19.11 -1.67 1.31
N LEU A 42 19.05 -0.59 0.53
CA LEU A 42 19.11 0.78 0.99
C LEU A 42 17.73 1.40 0.89
N VAL A 43 17.14 1.74 2.03
CA VAL A 43 15.86 2.46 2.12
C VAL A 43 16.16 3.92 2.42
N VAL A 44 15.57 4.84 1.65
CA VAL A 44 15.81 6.28 1.79
C VAL A 44 14.49 7.02 2.03
N MET A 45 14.28 7.39 3.29
CA MET A 45 13.15 8.18 3.77
C MET A 45 13.40 9.69 3.63
N GLU A 46 12.38 10.49 3.93
CA GLU A 46 12.31 11.97 3.92
C GLU A 46 11.82 12.43 5.31
N ASN A 47 11.82 13.68 5.71
CA ASN A 47 13.02 14.47 5.95
C ASN A 47 13.14 14.63 7.47
N ARG A 48 14.12 13.97 8.11
CA ARG A 48 14.18 13.87 9.58
C ARG A 48 15.62 13.93 10.07
N SER A 49 15.90 14.87 10.99
CA SER A 49 17.21 14.94 11.65
C SER A 49 17.41 13.81 12.67
N PHE A 50 18.67 13.53 13.02
CA PHE A 50 19.00 12.50 14.00
C PHE A 50 18.39 12.80 15.38
N ASP A 51 18.62 14.00 15.93
CA ASP A 51 18.09 14.36 17.25
C ASP A 51 16.56 14.44 17.28
N HIS A 52 15.91 14.78 16.17
CA HIS A 52 14.45 14.81 16.08
C HIS A 52 13.82 13.42 16.23
N TYR A 53 14.47 12.36 15.74
CA TYR A 53 13.92 10.99 15.73
C TYR A 53 14.58 10.03 16.71
N LEU A 54 15.90 10.06 16.84
CA LEU A 54 16.69 9.06 17.57
C LEU A 54 17.54 9.68 18.69
N GLY A 55 17.37 10.97 18.99
CA GLY A 55 18.11 11.67 20.04
C GLY A 55 17.92 11.09 21.46
N TRP A 56 16.91 10.25 21.67
CA TRP A 56 16.61 9.54 22.92
C TRP A 56 17.42 8.26 23.12
N LEU A 57 18.10 7.76 22.09
CA LEU A 57 18.71 6.43 22.11
C LEU A 57 19.91 6.37 23.09
N PRO A 58 19.90 5.47 24.09
CA PRO A 58 21.01 5.34 25.03
C PRO A 58 22.33 4.98 24.33
N GLY A 59 23.40 5.70 24.70
CA GLY A 59 24.74 5.49 24.15
C GLY A 59 25.01 6.22 22.84
N ALA A 60 23.99 6.78 22.18
CA ALA A 60 24.20 7.68 21.06
C ALA A 60 24.61 9.08 21.53
N ASN A 61 25.35 9.78 20.68
CA ASN A 61 25.52 11.23 20.74
C ASN A 61 24.21 11.91 20.32
N GLY A 62 23.12 11.68 21.05
CA GLY A 62 21.80 12.24 20.82
C GLY A 62 21.48 13.30 21.87
N LYS A 63 20.87 14.41 21.45
CA LYS A 63 20.40 15.45 22.36
C LYS A 63 19.14 16.12 21.84
N GLN A 64 18.00 15.63 22.29
CA GLN A 64 16.70 16.16 21.86
C GLN A 64 15.98 17.04 22.90
N ALA A 65 16.25 16.84 24.19
CA ALA A 65 15.56 17.55 25.27
C ALA A 65 16.48 18.54 26.01
N GLY A 66 15.88 19.55 26.64
CA GLY A 66 16.61 20.56 27.43
C GLY A 66 17.42 21.54 26.58
N LEU A 67 17.13 21.63 25.29
CA LEU A 67 17.69 22.65 24.40
C LEU A 67 16.80 23.88 24.39
N GLN A 68 17.42 25.04 24.15
CA GLN A 68 16.74 26.32 24.05
C GLN A 68 17.24 27.07 22.82
N PHE A 69 16.31 27.58 22.03
CA PHE A 69 16.55 28.34 20.81
C PHE A 69 15.88 29.71 20.91
N ILE A 70 16.46 30.72 20.28
CA ILE A 70 15.86 32.05 20.23
C ILE A 70 15.04 32.15 18.95
N ASP A 71 13.76 32.49 19.07
CA ASP A 71 12.89 32.74 17.92
C ASP A 71 13.19 34.09 17.25
N ALA A 72 12.61 34.31 16.07
CA ALA A 72 12.73 35.54 15.29
C ALA A 72 12.33 36.82 16.05
N PHE A 73 11.59 36.68 17.15
CA PHE A 73 11.04 37.76 17.97
C PHE A 73 11.86 37.98 19.26
N GLY A 74 12.95 37.23 19.45
CA GLY A 74 13.85 37.34 20.59
C GLY A 74 13.41 36.55 21.82
N ASN A 75 12.41 35.68 21.71
CA ASN A 75 11.95 34.87 22.84
C ASN A 75 12.67 33.52 22.90
N PRO A 76 13.04 33.04 24.09
CA PRO A 76 13.58 31.70 24.27
C PRO A 76 12.48 30.64 24.16
N GLN A 77 12.72 29.62 23.34
CA GLN A 77 11.84 28.47 23.10
C GLN A 77 12.57 27.18 23.42
N ASN A 78 11.96 26.31 24.23
CA ASN A 78 12.56 25.03 24.58
C ASN A 78 12.16 23.95 23.58
N SER A 79 13.08 23.06 23.24
CA SER A 79 12.77 21.81 22.50
C SER A 79 11.72 20.99 23.26
N PHE A 80 10.76 20.39 22.56
CA PHE A 80 9.61 19.70 23.18
C PHE A 80 9.19 18.45 22.40
N ARG A 81 8.47 17.55 23.08
CA ARG A 81 7.97 16.30 22.49
C ARG A 81 6.68 16.56 21.72
N LEU A 82 6.69 16.29 20.41
CA LEU A 82 5.57 16.57 19.50
C LEU A 82 4.34 15.74 19.79
N ALA A 83 4.51 14.42 19.98
CA ALA A 83 3.41 13.48 20.16
C ALA A 83 2.52 13.75 21.39
N THR A 84 3.07 14.43 22.41
CA THR A 84 2.33 14.80 23.62
C THR A 84 1.67 16.16 23.54
N ASP A 85 2.02 16.97 22.53
CA ASP A 85 1.44 18.28 22.30
C ASP A 85 0.31 18.14 21.25
N PRO A 86 -0.96 18.34 21.63
CA PRO A 86 -2.09 18.18 20.72
C PRO A 86 -2.09 19.17 19.55
N LYS A 87 -1.26 20.22 19.61
CA LYS A 87 -1.07 21.16 18.49
C LYS A 87 -0.27 20.52 17.35
N TYR A 88 0.66 19.60 17.65
CA TYR A 88 1.57 18.99 16.67
C TYR A 88 1.28 17.50 16.45
N GLY A 89 1.17 16.71 17.52
CA GLY A 89 0.87 15.28 17.44
C GLY A 89 1.88 14.51 16.57
N PHE A 90 1.35 13.74 15.60
CA PHE A 90 2.11 12.90 14.69
C PHE A 90 2.12 13.42 13.24
N GLN A 91 1.34 14.46 12.92
CA GLN A 91 1.13 14.96 11.55
C GLN A 91 1.23 16.49 11.52
N GLY A 92 2.12 17.02 10.69
CA GLY A 92 2.47 18.45 10.64
C GLY A 92 1.52 19.36 9.85
N CYS A 93 0.26 18.98 9.60
CA CYS A 93 -0.66 19.66 8.68
C CYS A 93 -1.00 21.13 9.02
N GLY A 94 -0.70 21.60 10.23
CA GLY A 94 -0.98 22.96 10.70
C GLY A 94 0.23 23.90 10.70
N PHE A 95 1.38 23.46 10.19
CA PHE A 95 2.65 24.17 10.30
C PHE A 95 3.29 24.38 8.94
N ALA A 96 4.17 25.37 8.86
CA ALA A 96 5.03 25.50 7.71
C ALA A 96 5.91 24.25 7.61
N ASP A 97 6.17 23.85 6.38
CA ASP A 97 7.24 22.92 6.09
C ASP A 97 8.57 23.54 6.58
N PRO A 98 9.26 22.96 7.57
CA PRO A 98 10.47 23.56 8.12
C PRO A 98 11.54 23.73 7.06
N ASP A 99 12.04 24.95 6.88
CA ASP A 99 13.00 25.29 5.82
C ASP A 99 14.23 24.36 5.83
N HIS A 100 14.39 23.60 4.77
CA HIS A 100 15.54 22.73 4.48
C HIS A 100 16.22 23.12 3.17
N SER A 101 16.04 24.38 2.75
CA SER A 101 16.69 24.97 1.58
C SER A 101 18.20 25.12 1.78
N TYR A 102 18.94 25.33 0.68
CA TYR A 102 20.36 25.68 0.75
C TYR A 102 20.58 26.90 1.65
N GLU A 103 19.79 27.97 1.52
CA GLU A 103 19.90 29.19 2.34
C GLU A 103 19.45 28.97 3.78
N GLY A 104 18.32 28.27 3.96
CA GLY A 104 17.78 27.89 5.27
C GLY A 104 18.79 27.12 6.11
N ALA A 105 19.47 26.15 5.49
CA ALA A 105 20.51 25.35 6.11
C ALA A 105 21.68 26.21 6.67
N ARG A 106 22.06 27.30 5.98
CA ARG A 106 23.12 28.21 6.47
C ARG A 106 22.63 29.03 7.65
N THR A 107 21.36 29.42 7.62
CA THR A 107 20.71 30.11 8.72
C THR A 107 20.69 29.21 9.96
N GLN A 108 20.26 27.96 9.81
CA GLN A 108 20.23 26.94 10.86
C GLN A 108 21.63 26.66 11.44
N LEU A 109 22.63 26.51 10.57
CA LEU A 109 24.02 26.28 10.95
C LEU A 109 24.60 27.44 11.77
N ASN A 110 24.27 28.68 11.40
CA ASN A 110 24.74 29.93 12.01
C ASN A 110 26.25 29.92 12.35
N GLY A 111 27.08 29.57 11.37
CA GLY A 111 28.54 29.49 11.55
C GLY A 111 29.00 28.38 12.52
N GLY A 112 28.21 27.31 12.65
CA GLY A 112 28.49 26.16 13.51
C GLY A 112 27.92 26.27 14.93
N LYS A 113 27.15 27.33 15.22
CA LYS A 113 26.50 27.51 16.53
C LYS A 113 25.26 26.65 16.73
N MET A 114 24.64 26.18 15.64
CA MET A 114 23.49 25.25 15.67
C MET A 114 22.26 25.83 16.39
N ASP A 115 22.03 27.14 16.28
CA ASP A 115 20.97 27.86 17.01
C ASP A 115 19.99 28.61 16.10
N GLY A 116 20.08 28.45 14.77
CA GLY A 116 19.27 29.18 13.80
C GLY A 116 17.94 28.53 13.38
N TRP A 117 17.52 27.46 14.05
CA TRP A 117 16.36 26.63 13.67
C TRP A 117 15.00 27.36 13.64
N LEU A 118 14.88 28.46 14.38
CA LEU A 118 13.69 29.32 14.42
C LEU A 118 13.91 30.68 13.75
N LEU A 119 15.00 30.84 12.99
CA LEU A 119 15.40 32.11 12.37
C LEU A 119 15.30 32.08 10.84
N THR A 120 14.74 31.01 10.27
CA THR A 120 14.57 30.85 8.82
C THR A 120 13.44 31.72 8.29
N ALA A 121 13.37 31.89 6.97
CA ALA A 121 12.39 32.80 6.36
C ALA A 121 10.93 32.40 6.69
N ASP A 122 10.66 31.12 6.92
CA ASP A 122 9.32 30.61 7.18
C ASP A 122 8.90 30.77 8.65
N THR A 123 9.79 30.51 9.60
CA THR A 123 9.53 30.77 11.03
C THR A 123 9.46 32.26 11.35
N ASN A 124 10.12 33.11 10.54
CA ASN A 124 10.07 34.57 10.69
C ASN A 124 8.71 35.18 10.28
N LYS A 125 7.88 34.46 9.51
CA LYS A 125 6.57 34.95 9.01
C LYS A 125 5.45 34.75 10.02
N THR A 126 5.51 33.69 10.84
CA THR A 126 4.42 33.28 11.74
C THR A 126 4.93 33.13 13.17
N PRO A 127 4.58 34.06 14.09
CA PRO A 127 4.89 33.90 15.50
C PRO A 127 4.34 32.59 16.07
N GLY A 128 5.21 31.78 16.68
CA GLY A 128 4.81 30.56 17.40
C GLY A 128 4.73 29.27 16.57
N ASP A 129 5.29 29.24 15.36
CA ASP A 129 5.64 27.98 14.70
C ASP A 129 6.96 27.44 15.28
N LEU A 130 6.84 26.43 16.15
CA LEU A 130 7.98 25.79 16.83
C LEU A 130 8.24 24.38 16.30
N PHE A 131 7.62 24.01 15.19
CA PHE A 131 7.76 22.67 14.62
C PHE A 131 9.23 22.24 14.39
N PRO A 132 10.14 23.12 13.91
CA PRO A 132 11.54 22.76 13.67
C PRO A 132 12.32 22.29 14.92
N ILE A 133 11.87 22.65 16.14
CA ILE A 133 12.54 22.32 17.40
C ILE A 133 11.84 21.20 18.19
N GLY A 134 10.80 20.60 17.61
CA GLY A 134 10.10 19.46 18.19
C GLY A 134 10.83 18.14 17.94
N TYR A 135 10.59 17.13 18.77
CA TYR A 135 11.16 15.78 18.63
C TYR A 135 10.16 14.68 19.01
N TYR A 136 10.50 13.45 18.63
CA TYR A 136 9.78 12.23 19.04
C TYR A 136 10.59 11.40 20.04
N GLN A 137 9.92 10.55 20.81
CA GLN A 137 10.53 9.56 21.69
C GLN A 137 10.30 8.13 21.19
N ALA A 138 10.95 7.16 21.82
CA ALA A 138 10.91 5.77 21.38
C ALA A 138 9.49 5.20 21.28
N GLU A 139 8.61 5.56 22.20
CA GLU A 139 7.21 5.11 22.24
C GLU A 139 6.33 5.77 21.17
N ASP A 140 6.79 6.86 20.55
CA ASP A 140 6.08 7.54 19.45
C ASP A 140 6.38 6.88 18.11
N LEU A 141 7.51 6.16 18.02
CA LEU A 141 8.02 5.54 16.80
C LEU A 141 7.83 4.02 16.89
N SER A 142 6.72 3.51 16.37
CA SER A 142 6.35 2.09 16.50
C SER A 142 7.39 1.13 15.92
N PHE A 143 8.02 1.47 14.79
CA PHE A 143 9.12 0.69 14.22
C PHE A 143 10.47 1.06 14.85
N PHE A 144 10.93 2.32 14.72
CA PHE A 144 12.25 2.72 15.20
C PHE A 144 12.43 2.59 16.71
N GLY A 145 11.36 2.79 17.48
CA GLY A 145 11.36 2.56 18.92
C GLY A 145 11.87 1.17 19.27
N SER A 146 11.54 0.16 18.47
CA SER A 146 12.06 -1.20 18.67
C SER A 146 13.36 -1.44 17.90
N ALA A 147 13.36 -1.15 16.60
CA ALA A 147 14.47 -1.47 15.71
C ALA A 147 15.79 -0.78 16.11
N ALA A 148 15.75 0.49 16.51
CA ALA A 148 16.94 1.23 16.92
C ALA A 148 17.58 0.64 18.19
N ARG A 149 16.80 0.00 19.07
CA ARG A 149 17.30 -0.66 20.27
C ARG A 149 17.88 -2.04 20.01
N ASP A 150 17.32 -2.78 19.06
CA ASP A 150 17.76 -4.14 18.77
C ASP A 150 18.97 -4.22 17.83
N TRP A 151 19.17 -3.19 17.01
CA TRP A 151 20.14 -3.18 15.91
C TRP A 151 21.26 -2.16 16.12
N THR A 152 22.05 -1.87 15.07
CA THR A 152 23.09 -0.84 15.12
C THR A 152 22.57 0.48 14.60
N VAL A 153 22.68 1.54 15.40
CA VAL A 153 22.44 2.92 14.97
C VAL A 153 23.78 3.61 14.71
N CYS A 154 23.89 4.33 13.60
CA CYS A 154 25.06 5.17 13.29
C CYS A 154 24.73 6.62 13.67
N ASP A 155 25.29 7.11 14.78
CA ASP A 155 24.94 8.42 15.32
C ASP A 155 25.74 9.60 14.74
N SER A 156 26.67 9.31 13.84
CA SER A 156 27.54 10.28 13.19
C SER A 156 27.46 10.17 11.67
N TYR A 157 26.28 9.83 11.14
CA TYR A 157 25.96 9.88 9.72
C TYR A 157 25.37 11.24 9.34
N HIS A 158 26.02 11.92 8.40
CA HIS A 158 25.61 13.22 7.86
C HIS A 158 25.11 13.06 6.41
N CYS A 159 24.07 13.79 6.01
CA CYS A 159 23.68 13.81 4.60
C CYS A 159 24.74 14.50 3.72
N GLY A 160 24.67 14.29 2.40
CA GLY A 160 25.77 14.56 1.47
C GLY A 160 26.16 16.04 1.33
N VAL A 161 25.20 16.93 1.54
CA VAL A 161 25.36 18.39 1.42
C VAL A 161 24.31 19.12 2.26
N LEU A 162 24.66 20.31 2.77
CA LEU A 162 23.66 21.26 3.31
C LEU A 162 22.78 21.77 2.17
N ALA A 163 21.74 21.04 1.81
CA ALA A 163 20.76 21.42 0.80
C ALA A 163 19.54 20.50 0.91
N GLU A 164 18.57 20.75 0.04
CA GLU A 164 17.28 20.04 -0.04
C GLU A 164 17.44 18.57 -0.51
N THR A 165 16.29 17.89 -0.64
CA THR A 165 16.14 16.50 -1.06
C THR A 165 16.93 16.12 -2.31
N TYR A 166 16.77 16.84 -3.43
CA TYR A 166 17.30 16.39 -4.71
C TYR A 166 18.83 16.38 -4.71
N PRO A 167 19.54 17.44 -4.27
CA PRO A 167 20.98 17.39 -4.08
C PRO A 167 21.45 16.18 -3.23
N ASN A 168 20.76 15.88 -2.15
CA ASN A 168 21.15 14.78 -1.25
C ASN A 168 20.86 13.40 -1.83
N ARG A 169 19.73 13.20 -2.51
CA ARG A 169 19.45 11.97 -3.27
C ARG A 169 20.44 11.77 -4.43
N PHE A 170 20.89 12.85 -5.09
CA PHE A 170 22.00 12.75 -6.05
C PHE A 170 23.31 12.34 -5.38
N TYR A 171 23.63 12.84 -4.19
CA TYR A 171 24.79 12.34 -3.43
C TYR A 171 24.67 10.84 -3.13
N LEU A 172 23.49 10.35 -2.72
CA LEU A 172 23.25 8.93 -2.47
C LEU A 172 23.40 8.06 -3.73
N MET A 173 23.03 8.56 -4.91
CA MET A 173 23.12 7.81 -6.16
C MET A 173 24.45 7.98 -6.91
N CYS A 174 25.08 9.15 -6.84
CA CYS A 174 26.18 9.60 -7.72
C CYS A 174 27.48 9.91 -6.97
N GLY A 175 27.43 10.11 -5.65
CA GLY A 175 28.58 10.52 -4.83
C GLY A 175 28.95 12.00 -4.96
N GLU A 176 28.18 12.76 -5.74
CA GLU A 176 28.25 14.20 -5.95
C GLU A 176 26.87 14.72 -6.41
N THR A 177 26.69 16.04 -6.44
CA THR A 177 25.46 16.69 -6.96
C THR A 177 25.77 17.67 -8.08
N ASP A 178 24.84 17.82 -9.03
CA ASP A 178 24.90 18.83 -10.09
C ASP A 178 24.07 20.09 -9.79
N ARG A 179 23.48 20.17 -8.59
CA ARG A 179 22.63 21.29 -8.15
C ARG A 179 22.64 21.48 -6.64
N LEU A 180 22.21 22.66 -6.20
CA LEU A 180 22.04 23.03 -4.79
C LEU A 180 20.58 23.21 -4.37
N HIS A 181 19.64 23.14 -5.31
CA HIS A 181 18.20 23.24 -5.07
C HIS A 181 17.45 22.14 -5.80
N ASN A 182 16.26 21.82 -5.29
CA ASN A 182 15.30 20.95 -5.94
C ASN A 182 14.96 21.48 -7.33
N SER A 183 15.12 20.60 -8.31
CA SER A 183 14.90 20.94 -9.72
C SER A 183 14.61 19.66 -10.48
N ASN A 184 13.64 19.72 -11.39
CA ASN A 184 13.31 18.58 -12.26
C ASN A 184 14.24 18.47 -13.49
N ALA A 185 15.31 19.27 -13.56
CA ALA A 185 16.27 19.21 -14.65
C ALA A 185 16.93 17.83 -14.72
N THR A 186 17.09 17.28 -15.92
CA THR A 186 17.71 15.97 -16.11
C THR A 186 19.17 15.99 -15.62
N CYS A 187 19.53 15.05 -14.77
CA CYS A 187 20.89 14.81 -14.31
C CYS A 187 21.62 13.84 -15.25
N SER A 188 22.89 14.13 -15.53
CA SER A 188 23.76 13.30 -16.39
C SER A 188 24.92 12.65 -15.65
N LEU A 189 25.01 12.83 -14.32
CA LEU A 189 26.07 12.25 -13.50
C LEU A 189 26.02 10.70 -13.56
N PRO A 190 27.19 10.03 -13.55
CA PRO A 190 27.25 8.59 -13.37
C PRO A 190 26.66 8.18 -12.02
N THR A 191 25.88 7.11 -12.00
CA THR A 191 25.25 6.59 -10.77
C THR A 191 25.90 5.29 -10.31
N ILE A 192 25.52 4.86 -9.10
CA ILE A 192 25.83 3.54 -8.57
C ILE A 192 25.29 2.42 -9.46
N PHE A 193 24.14 2.61 -10.13
CA PHE A 193 23.60 1.64 -11.08
C PHE A 193 24.51 1.44 -12.28
N ASP A 194 25.18 2.49 -12.76
CA ASP A 194 26.21 2.37 -13.80
C ASP A 194 27.37 1.50 -13.32
N ARG A 195 27.80 1.70 -12.07
CA ARG A 195 28.92 0.93 -11.49
C ARG A 195 28.59 -0.55 -11.30
N PHE A 196 27.34 -0.86 -10.93
CA PHE A 196 26.85 -2.24 -10.92
C PHE A 196 26.80 -2.84 -12.32
N ALA A 197 26.31 -2.09 -13.31
CA ALA A 197 26.25 -2.53 -14.70
C ALA A 197 27.64 -2.80 -15.29
N GLU A 198 28.64 -1.95 -15.03
CA GLU A 198 30.05 -2.13 -15.42
C GLU A 198 30.64 -3.46 -14.91
N LYS A 199 30.12 -3.99 -13.80
CA LYS A 199 30.57 -5.23 -13.17
C LYS A 199 29.67 -6.43 -13.50
N GLY A 200 28.58 -6.23 -14.24
CA GLY A 200 27.60 -7.28 -14.52
C GLY A 200 26.90 -7.80 -13.27
N VAL A 201 26.76 -6.97 -12.23
CA VAL A 201 26.11 -7.32 -10.96
C VAL A 201 24.72 -6.67 -10.92
N SER A 202 23.72 -7.40 -10.42
CA SER A 202 22.33 -6.96 -10.42
C SER A 202 22.08 -5.81 -9.45
N ALA A 203 21.37 -4.77 -9.92
CA ALA A 203 20.92 -3.66 -9.09
C ALA A 203 19.60 -3.10 -9.60
N ASN A 204 18.63 -2.92 -8.70
CA ASN A 204 17.33 -2.32 -9.02
C ASN A 204 17.02 -1.15 -8.09
N TYR A 205 16.14 -0.29 -8.58
CA TYR A 205 15.55 0.83 -7.87
C TYR A 205 14.05 0.56 -7.74
N TYR A 206 13.55 0.47 -6.52
CA TYR A 206 12.16 0.15 -6.20
C TYR A 206 11.44 1.41 -5.71
N PHE A 207 10.30 1.75 -6.31
CA PHE A 207 9.55 2.97 -6.02
C PHE A 207 8.07 2.68 -5.78
N SER A 208 7.45 3.44 -4.89
CA SER A 208 6.03 3.22 -4.54
C SER A 208 5.07 3.85 -5.55
N ASP A 209 5.40 5.01 -6.11
CA ASP A 209 4.54 5.73 -7.06
C ASP A 209 5.33 6.42 -8.19
N VAL A 210 6.32 7.22 -7.84
CA VAL A 210 7.13 8.00 -8.76
C VAL A 210 8.59 7.60 -8.61
N PRO A 211 9.26 7.18 -9.69
CA PRO A 211 10.67 6.88 -9.60
C PRO A 211 11.54 8.15 -9.65
N PHE A 212 12.34 8.41 -8.61
CA PHE A 212 13.35 9.46 -8.61
C PHE A 212 14.36 9.30 -9.76
N THR A 213 14.61 8.05 -10.19
CA THR A 213 15.45 7.75 -11.35
C THR A 213 14.96 8.36 -12.66
N ALA A 214 13.70 8.82 -12.74
CA ALA A 214 13.19 9.57 -13.90
C ALA A 214 13.96 10.88 -14.15
N LEU A 215 14.62 11.44 -13.14
CA LEU A 215 15.49 12.61 -13.27
C LEU A 215 16.77 12.31 -14.08
N PHE A 216 17.05 11.06 -14.43
CA PHE A 216 18.13 10.69 -15.37
C PHE A 216 17.60 10.35 -16.76
N GLY A 217 16.35 10.73 -17.06
CA GLY A 217 15.65 10.38 -18.29
C GLY A 217 15.38 8.88 -18.40
N ALA A 218 15.41 8.35 -19.62
CA ALA A 218 15.10 6.94 -19.91
C ALA A 218 16.25 5.96 -19.58
N LYS A 219 17.33 6.42 -18.93
CA LYS A 219 18.55 5.62 -18.72
C LYS A 219 18.30 4.38 -17.85
N TYR A 220 17.52 4.52 -16.78
CA TYR A 220 17.35 3.47 -15.76
C TYR A 220 15.99 2.79 -15.75
N LEU A 221 15.20 2.90 -16.83
CA LEU A 221 13.86 2.31 -16.91
C LEU A 221 13.84 0.80 -16.64
N LYS A 222 14.92 0.09 -16.98
CA LYS A 222 15.06 -1.35 -16.73
C LYS A 222 15.30 -1.66 -15.25
N ASN A 223 15.98 -0.77 -14.54
CA ASN A 223 16.31 -0.89 -13.12
C ASN A 223 15.14 -0.45 -12.24
N SER A 224 14.32 0.50 -12.69
CA SER A 224 13.17 1.02 -11.96
C SER A 224 12.03 -0.01 -11.92
N LYS A 225 11.63 -0.44 -10.72
CA LYS A 225 10.57 -1.41 -10.47
C LYS A 225 9.57 -0.86 -9.44
N PRO A 226 8.28 -1.18 -9.54
CA PRO A 226 7.33 -0.88 -8.46
C PRO A 226 7.76 -1.52 -7.12
N PHE A 227 7.40 -0.90 -6.01
CA PHE A 227 7.68 -1.39 -4.66
C PHE A 227 7.09 -2.80 -4.42
N THR A 228 5.94 -3.12 -5.04
CA THR A 228 5.39 -4.48 -4.98
C THR A 228 6.36 -5.53 -5.53
N THR A 229 7.19 -5.19 -6.52
CA THR A 229 8.24 -6.08 -7.03
C THR A 229 9.34 -6.32 -5.98
N PHE A 230 9.65 -5.34 -5.13
CA PHE A 230 10.59 -5.55 -4.02
C PHE A 230 10.08 -6.62 -3.06
N LEU A 231 8.79 -6.56 -2.71
CA LEU A 231 8.16 -7.54 -1.82
C LEU A 231 8.20 -8.94 -2.42
N THR A 232 7.90 -9.08 -3.72
CA THR A 232 7.97 -10.38 -4.41
C THR A 232 9.41 -10.88 -4.54
N ASP A 233 10.37 -10.01 -4.85
CA ASP A 233 11.79 -10.38 -4.96
C ASP A 233 12.35 -10.84 -3.60
N ALA A 234 11.95 -10.19 -2.50
CA ALA A 234 12.32 -10.58 -1.15
C ALA A 234 11.72 -11.94 -0.77
N ALA A 235 10.43 -12.14 -1.01
CA ALA A 235 9.73 -13.39 -0.72
C ALA A 235 10.29 -14.57 -1.52
N ALA A 236 10.64 -14.35 -2.80
CA ALA A 236 11.21 -15.38 -3.68
C ALA A 236 12.71 -15.64 -3.42
N GLY A 237 13.38 -14.79 -2.63
CA GLY A 237 14.83 -14.85 -2.45
C GLY A 237 15.62 -14.43 -3.71
N THR A 238 15.01 -13.62 -4.58
CA THR A 238 15.56 -13.15 -5.86
C THR A 238 15.98 -11.68 -5.83
N LEU A 239 16.06 -11.06 -4.65
CA LEU A 239 16.57 -9.69 -4.52
C LEU A 239 17.88 -9.51 -5.28
N PRO A 240 18.08 -8.36 -5.97
CA PRO A 240 19.35 -8.06 -6.61
C PRO A 240 20.45 -7.87 -5.56
N ALA A 241 21.71 -7.80 -6.01
CA ALA A 241 22.82 -7.52 -5.12
C ALA A 241 22.69 -6.15 -4.45
N PHE A 242 22.09 -5.18 -5.14
CA PHE A 242 21.74 -3.88 -4.59
C PHE A 242 20.30 -3.48 -4.89
N SER A 243 19.54 -3.21 -3.84
CA SER A 243 18.16 -2.72 -3.91
C SER A 243 18.12 -1.32 -3.30
N TYR A 244 17.85 -0.30 -4.11
CA TYR A 244 17.52 1.03 -3.61
C TYR A 244 15.99 1.11 -3.50
N VAL A 245 15.43 1.48 -2.34
CA VAL A 245 13.98 1.45 -2.09
C VAL A 245 13.51 2.81 -1.61
N ASP A 246 12.53 3.37 -2.33
CA ASP A 246 11.91 4.64 -2.01
C ASP A 246 10.44 4.51 -1.58
N PRO A 247 10.01 5.34 -0.62
CA PRO A 247 8.62 5.43 -0.19
C PRO A 247 7.74 6.09 -1.27
N ARG A 248 6.47 6.32 -0.91
CA ARG A 248 5.51 7.05 -1.71
C ARG A 248 5.71 8.56 -1.51
N PHE A 249 5.96 9.30 -2.59
CA PHE A 249 6.16 10.76 -2.58
C PHE A 249 4.87 11.57 -2.86
N THR A 250 3.92 10.96 -3.57
CA THR A 250 2.66 11.65 -3.91
C THR A 250 1.85 11.95 -2.66
N GLY A 251 1.52 13.22 -2.48
CA GLY A 251 0.75 13.69 -1.34
C GLY A 251 1.58 14.16 -0.16
N GLU A 252 2.88 14.43 -0.33
CA GLU A 252 3.77 15.09 0.65
C GLU A 252 3.25 16.46 1.10
N ASN A 253 3.51 17.52 0.33
CA ASN A 253 3.15 18.89 0.65
C ASN A 253 2.29 19.48 -0.49
N PRO A 254 1.13 20.11 -0.20
CA PRO A 254 0.51 20.35 1.11
C PRO A 254 -0.47 19.27 1.58
N GLN A 255 -0.46 18.06 1.02
CA GLN A 255 -1.51 17.07 1.33
C GLN A 255 -1.25 16.29 2.63
N GLY A 256 0.00 16.04 3.02
CA GLY A 256 0.39 15.35 4.27
C GLY A 256 0.01 13.87 4.34
N VAL A 257 -0.18 13.20 3.20
CA VAL A 257 -0.63 11.80 3.09
C VAL A 257 0.41 10.86 2.49
N SER A 258 1.64 11.32 2.29
CA SER A 258 2.77 10.46 1.91
C SER A 258 3.16 9.52 3.07
N ALA A 259 3.93 8.48 2.75
CA ALA A 259 4.42 7.47 3.71
C ALA A 259 5.95 7.48 3.84
N ASP A 260 6.55 8.63 3.57
CA ASP A 260 7.98 8.88 3.47
C ASP A 260 8.57 9.57 4.70
N ASP A 261 7.74 9.95 5.68
CA ASP A 261 8.07 10.81 6.81
C ASP A 261 8.40 12.27 6.43
N HIS A 262 7.89 12.81 5.32
CA HIS A 262 7.97 14.26 5.04
C HIS A 262 7.37 15.11 6.19
N PRO A 263 7.85 16.32 6.51
CA PRO A 263 7.38 17.16 7.63
C PRO A 263 5.86 17.25 7.85
N ASN A 264 5.06 17.41 6.81
CA ASN A 264 3.60 17.48 6.96
C ASN A 264 2.90 16.11 7.07
N SER A 265 3.59 15.02 6.80
CA SER A 265 3.03 13.67 6.76
C SER A 265 2.95 13.01 8.13
N ASP A 266 1.98 12.12 8.32
CA ASP A 266 1.85 11.39 9.59
C ASP A 266 2.95 10.33 9.70
N ILE A 267 3.85 10.53 10.66
CA ILE A 267 5.06 9.72 10.79
C ILE A 267 4.79 8.24 11.04
N ARG A 268 3.59 7.89 11.52
CA ARG A 268 3.22 6.49 11.76
C ARG A 268 3.08 5.73 10.45
N ASN A 269 2.76 6.38 9.34
CA ASN A 269 2.72 5.75 8.02
C ASN A 269 4.13 5.36 7.52
N GLY A 270 5.14 6.20 7.77
CA GLY A 270 6.53 5.83 7.49
C GLY A 270 7.01 4.67 8.35
N GLN A 271 6.59 4.60 9.63
CA GLN A 271 6.86 3.43 10.47
C GLN A 271 6.25 2.13 9.91
N VAL A 272 5.04 2.19 9.34
CA VAL A 272 4.40 1.06 8.66
C VAL A 272 5.22 0.62 7.44
N PHE A 273 5.60 1.57 6.58
CA PHE A 273 6.39 1.30 5.38
C PHE A 273 7.75 0.64 5.70
N LEU A 274 8.46 1.18 6.69
CA LEU A 274 9.72 0.61 7.16
C LEU A 274 9.55 -0.81 7.71
N ASN A 275 8.45 -1.06 8.43
CA ASN A 275 8.16 -2.40 8.93
C ASN A 275 7.83 -3.38 7.80
N GLN A 276 7.11 -2.96 6.76
CA GLN A 276 6.85 -3.80 5.58
C GLN A 276 8.16 -4.24 4.90
N ILE A 277 9.11 -3.32 4.73
CA ILE A 277 10.43 -3.65 4.16
C ILE A 277 11.19 -4.62 5.05
N TYR A 278 11.22 -4.34 6.35
CA TYR A 278 11.89 -5.20 7.32
C TYR A 278 11.28 -6.60 7.36
N ASP A 279 9.96 -6.72 7.39
CA ASP A 279 9.25 -8.01 7.37
C ASP A 279 9.49 -8.76 6.06
N ALA A 280 9.48 -8.08 4.91
CA ALA A 280 9.77 -8.70 3.62
C ALA A 280 11.18 -9.31 3.60
N VAL A 281 12.17 -8.55 4.06
CA VAL A 281 13.58 -8.98 4.07
C VAL A 281 13.83 -10.08 5.10
N ARG A 282 13.28 -9.96 6.32
CA ARG A 282 13.57 -10.91 7.41
C ARG A 282 12.88 -12.26 7.25
N ASN A 283 11.73 -12.29 6.57
CA ASN A 283 11.00 -13.53 6.30
C ASN A 283 11.44 -14.17 4.97
N GLY A 284 12.14 -13.42 4.11
CA GLY A 284 12.63 -13.91 2.83
C GLY A 284 13.77 -14.93 2.96
N PRO A 285 13.91 -15.88 2.00
CA PRO A 285 15.00 -16.87 1.98
C PRO A 285 16.41 -16.25 1.98
N GLY A 286 16.53 -15.01 1.52
CA GLY A 286 17.79 -14.25 1.46
C GLY A 286 18.27 -13.68 2.79
N TRP A 287 17.45 -13.69 3.85
CA TRP A 287 17.72 -12.99 5.12
C TRP A 287 19.14 -13.20 5.66
N GLN A 288 19.63 -14.45 5.65
CA GLN A 288 20.95 -14.82 6.15
C GLN A 288 22.10 -14.00 5.52
N LYS A 289 21.88 -13.46 4.32
CA LYS A 289 22.86 -12.74 3.52
C LYS A 289 22.46 -11.31 3.18
N THR A 290 21.46 -10.75 3.85
CA THR A 290 21.00 -9.38 3.57
C THR A 290 21.54 -8.40 4.61
N LEU A 291 22.01 -7.25 4.13
CA LEU A 291 22.19 -6.04 4.92
C LEU A 291 21.13 -5.02 4.52
N LEU A 292 20.25 -4.68 5.45
CA LEU A 292 19.29 -3.59 5.33
C LEU A 292 19.88 -2.33 5.96
N ILE A 293 19.90 -1.25 5.20
CA ILE A 293 20.35 0.08 5.61
C ILE A 293 19.13 0.99 5.47
N ILE A 294 18.68 1.58 6.57
CA ILE A 294 17.63 2.59 6.57
C ILE A 294 18.30 3.93 6.86
N THR A 295 18.11 4.89 5.97
CA THR A 295 18.58 6.28 6.14
C THR A 295 17.53 7.25 5.64
N TYR A 296 17.76 8.54 5.90
CA TYR A 296 17.03 9.63 5.28
C TYR A 296 17.94 10.32 4.25
N ASP A 297 17.33 11.01 3.31
CA ASP A 297 18.01 11.90 2.37
C ASP A 297 18.60 13.14 3.10
N GLU A 298 17.86 13.66 4.09
CA GLU A 298 17.47 15.04 4.39
C GLU A 298 17.17 15.22 5.90
N TRP A 299 17.49 16.35 6.56
CA TRP A 299 17.10 16.62 7.96
C TRP A 299 15.70 17.26 8.10
N GLY A 300 15.13 17.80 7.02
CA GLY A 300 13.77 18.30 6.95
C GLY A 300 13.54 19.58 7.73
N GLY A 301 14.59 20.35 7.95
CA GLY A 301 14.56 21.59 8.73
C GLY A 301 14.48 21.37 10.24
N PHE A 302 14.45 20.12 10.71
CA PHE A 302 14.43 19.80 12.14
C PHE A 302 15.81 19.91 12.76
N PHE A 303 15.83 20.35 14.03
CA PHE A 303 17.06 20.62 14.74
C PHE A 303 17.96 19.39 14.91
N ASP A 304 19.27 19.61 14.86
CA ASP A 304 20.29 18.69 15.35
C ASP A 304 21.38 19.50 16.08
N HIS A 305 21.94 18.97 17.15
CA HIS A 305 22.90 19.69 17.96
C HIS A 305 24.35 19.59 17.44
N VAL A 306 24.65 18.68 16.50
CA VAL A 306 26.01 18.43 16.03
C VAL A 306 26.27 19.18 14.73
N PRO A 307 27.24 20.10 14.70
CA PRO A 307 27.60 20.80 13.48
C PRO A 307 28.19 19.84 12.44
N PRO A 308 27.74 19.92 11.17
CA PRO A 308 28.37 19.16 10.10
C PRO A 308 29.79 19.65 9.82
N PHE A 309 30.62 18.72 9.34
CA PHE A 309 32.00 19.00 8.94
C PHE A 309 32.13 19.09 7.42
N LYS A 310 33.27 19.63 6.98
CA LYS A 310 33.57 19.78 5.54
C LYS A 310 34.28 18.57 4.97
N ARG A 311 33.98 18.27 3.71
CA ARG A 311 34.61 17.23 2.90
C ARG A 311 34.95 17.78 1.51
N PRO A 312 35.97 17.21 0.83
CA PRO A 312 36.29 17.61 -0.53
C PRO A 312 35.09 17.44 -1.49
N VAL A 313 35.02 18.31 -2.49
CA VAL A 313 34.00 18.32 -3.55
C VAL A 313 34.69 18.42 -4.91
N SER A 314 33.98 18.04 -5.97
CA SER A 314 34.54 18.12 -7.33
C SER A 314 34.72 19.58 -7.79
N ALA A 315 35.51 19.77 -8.84
CA ALA A 315 35.67 21.11 -9.44
C ALA A 315 34.34 21.64 -9.98
N ALA A 316 33.46 20.75 -10.47
CA ALA A 316 32.13 21.12 -10.94
C ALA A 316 31.24 21.58 -9.78
N GLU A 317 31.24 20.85 -8.66
CA GLU A 317 30.53 21.24 -7.46
C GLU A 317 31.02 22.58 -6.90
N THR A 318 32.33 22.81 -6.91
CA THR A 318 32.92 24.09 -6.50
C THR A 318 32.38 25.24 -7.37
N GLN A 319 32.22 25.03 -8.68
CA GLN A 319 31.65 26.03 -9.59
C GLN A 319 30.16 26.30 -9.36
N LEU A 320 29.42 25.31 -8.83
CA LEU A 320 28.03 25.48 -8.40
C LEU A 320 27.90 26.30 -7.11
N GLY A 321 29.01 26.49 -6.37
CA GLY A 321 29.03 27.16 -5.08
C GLY A 321 28.97 26.20 -3.88
N ASN A 322 29.08 24.89 -4.10
CA ASN A 322 29.20 23.91 -3.02
C ASN A 322 30.53 24.14 -2.29
N ASP A 323 30.46 24.52 -1.01
CA ASP A 323 31.61 24.89 -0.18
C ASP A 323 32.13 23.73 0.68
N GLY A 324 31.66 22.52 0.40
CA GLY A 324 32.12 21.26 0.97
C GLY A 324 31.49 20.89 2.30
N TYR A 325 30.58 21.68 2.88
CA TYR A 325 29.83 21.22 4.05
C TYR A 325 28.98 19.99 3.71
N LEU A 326 29.13 18.93 4.50
CA LEU A 326 28.10 17.90 4.62
C LEU A 326 26.82 18.51 5.21
N GLY A 327 25.68 17.87 5.01
CA GLY A 327 24.45 18.27 5.66
C GLY A 327 24.36 17.81 7.12
N PHE A 328 23.27 18.18 7.80
CA PHE A 328 23.06 17.79 9.19
C PHE A 328 22.92 16.27 9.36
N ARG A 329 23.00 15.80 10.60
CA ARG A 329 22.85 14.37 10.87
C ARG A 329 21.43 13.92 10.64
N VAL A 330 21.29 12.72 10.08
CA VAL A 330 20.01 12.05 9.86
C VAL A 330 20.05 10.63 10.43
N PRO A 331 18.90 10.01 10.76
CA PRO A 331 18.87 8.64 11.22
C PRO A 331 19.55 7.70 10.23
N MET A 332 20.44 6.83 10.73
CA MET A 332 20.94 5.67 9.99
C MET A 332 20.92 4.44 10.87
N VAL A 333 20.18 3.41 10.45
CA VAL A 333 20.05 2.13 11.16
C VAL A 333 20.47 0.99 10.25
N LEU A 334 21.41 0.17 10.73
CA LEU A 334 21.88 -1.03 10.04
C LEU A 334 21.18 -2.24 10.64
N ILE A 335 20.64 -3.12 9.79
CA ILE A 335 19.86 -4.29 10.17
C ILE A 335 20.34 -5.50 9.37
N GLY A 336 20.58 -6.64 10.03
CA GLY A 336 20.93 -7.89 9.34
C GLY A 336 21.87 -8.80 10.13
N PRO A 337 22.10 -10.04 9.68
CA PRO A 337 22.86 -11.04 10.43
C PRO A 337 24.32 -10.70 10.75
N ARG A 338 24.93 -9.83 9.95
CA ARG A 338 26.29 -9.31 10.14
C ARG A 338 26.34 -8.00 10.92
N VAL A 339 25.23 -7.56 11.48
CA VAL A 339 25.14 -6.31 12.23
C VAL A 339 25.22 -6.58 13.73
N LYS A 340 25.99 -5.76 14.46
CA LYS A 340 26.04 -5.81 15.93
C LYS A 340 24.67 -5.48 16.50
N ARG A 341 24.24 -6.21 17.52
CA ARG A 341 22.97 -5.96 18.21
C ARG A 341 23.17 -4.92 19.29
N ARG A 342 22.14 -4.10 19.51
CA ARG A 342 22.07 -3.13 20.62
C ARG A 342 23.32 -2.26 20.71
N HIS A 343 23.73 -1.71 19.57
CA HIS A 343 25.02 -1.07 19.42
C HIS A 343 24.86 0.32 18.79
N VAL A 344 25.68 1.27 19.20
CA VAL A 344 25.80 2.56 18.52
C VAL A 344 27.19 2.68 17.92
N SER A 345 27.22 2.96 16.62
CA SER A 345 28.44 3.23 15.86
C SER A 345 28.69 4.72 15.81
N HIS A 346 29.90 5.12 16.19
CA HIS A 346 30.37 6.52 16.21
C HIS A 346 31.30 6.86 15.05
N TRP A 347 31.37 6.00 14.03
CA TRP A 347 32.13 6.29 12.82
C TRP A 347 31.57 7.56 12.15
N PRO A 348 32.42 8.54 11.76
CA PRO A 348 31.99 9.64 10.90
C PRO A 348 31.64 9.09 9.51
N LEU A 349 30.38 9.19 9.12
CA LEU A 349 29.85 8.59 7.89
C LEU A 349 29.08 9.64 7.07
N ASP A 350 29.07 9.43 5.75
CA ASP A 350 28.33 10.23 4.77
C ASP A 350 27.86 9.32 3.60
N PRO A 351 27.08 9.78 2.59
CA PRO A 351 26.65 8.93 1.48
C PRO A 351 27.79 8.16 0.78
N SER A 352 29.00 8.74 0.73
CA SER A 352 30.19 8.09 0.17
C SER A 352 30.59 6.86 0.98
N SER A 353 30.23 6.77 2.27
CA SER A 353 30.47 5.60 3.11
C SER A 353 29.61 4.40 2.70
N ILE A 354 28.40 4.64 2.18
CA ILE A 354 27.58 3.61 1.53
C ILE A 354 28.30 3.14 0.26
N HIS A 355 28.79 4.06 -0.57
CA HIS A 355 29.52 3.69 -1.79
C HIS A 355 30.80 2.93 -1.50
N GLN A 356 31.50 3.23 -0.41
CA GLN A 356 32.68 2.46 0.00
C GLN A 356 32.34 1.04 0.42
N LEU A 357 31.21 0.83 1.10
CA LEU A 357 30.71 -0.53 1.37
C LEU A 357 30.44 -1.28 0.06
N LEU A 358 29.74 -0.66 -0.90
CA LEU A 358 29.39 -1.28 -2.17
C LEU A 358 30.62 -1.55 -3.05
N THR A 359 31.57 -0.60 -3.09
CA THR A 359 32.86 -0.70 -3.78
C THR A 359 33.68 -1.86 -3.22
N TRP A 360 33.85 -1.93 -1.90
CA TRP A 360 34.54 -3.04 -1.26
C TRP A 360 33.82 -4.36 -1.53
N ARG A 361 32.50 -4.43 -1.32
CA ARG A 361 31.76 -5.69 -1.37
C ARG A 361 31.67 -6.26 -2.79
N PHE A 362 31.40 -5.42 -3.79
CA PHE A 362 31.11 -5.86 -5.17
C PHE A 362 32.22 -5.51 -6.16
N GLY A 363 33.33 -4.93 -5.70
CA GLY A 363 34.48 -4.58 -6.53
C GLY A 363 34.16 -3.48 -7.54
N LEU A 364 33.28 -2.54 -7.18
CA LEU A 364 32.86 -1.43 -8.04
C LEU A 364 33.98 -0.36 -8.18
N ASN A 365 33.83 0.54 -9.14
CA ASN A 365 34.66 1.75 -9.22
C ASN A 365 34.07 2.85 -8.33
N ALA A 366 34.93 3.63 -7.65
CA ALA A 366 34.50 4.74 -6.80
C ALA A 366 33.68 5.81 -7.55
N LEU A 367 32.79 6.46 -6.82
CA LEU A 367 31.91 7.55 -7.27
C LEU A 367 32.26 8.88 -6.60
N GLY A 368 32.03 9.97 -7.33
CA GLY A 368 32.26 11.34 -6.88
C GLY A 368 33.70 11.63 -6.44
N ALA A 369 33.90 12.84 -5.90
CA ALA A 369 35.22 13.27 -5.40
C ALA A 369 35.65 12.56 -4.11
N ARG A 370 34.69 12.00 -3.35
CA ARG A 370 34.90 11.45 -2.01
C ARG A 370 35.10 9.94 -1.99
N GLY A 371 34.55 9.20 -2.95
CA GLY A 371 34.57 7.73 -2.94
C GLY A 371 35.98 7.13 -2.96
N GLY A 372 36.96 7.80 -3.57
CA GLY A 372 38.34 7.28 -3.65
C GLY A 372 39.27 7.71 -2.51
N LEU A 373 38.80 8.52 -1.56
CA LEU A 373 39.69 9.14 -0.58
C LEU A 373 40.08 8.18 0.55
N PRO A 374 41.34 8.16 1.01
CA PRO A 374 41.80 7.30 2.09
C PRO A 374 41.08 7.52 3.44
N ASP A 375 40.53 8.72 3.65
CA ASP A 375 39.81 9.13 4.86
C ASP A 375 38.29 8.97 4.72
N THR A 376 37.79 8.35 3.65
CA THR A 376 36.37 7.98 3.54
C THR A 376 36.10 6.66 4.24
N ASN A 377 35.45 6.75 5.41
CA ASN A 377 35.06 5.58 6.19
C ASN A 377 34.02 4.75 5.45
N SER A 378 34.08 3.42 5.60
CA SER A 378 33.07 2.50 5.06
C SER A 378 32.06 2.14 6.14
N ILE A 379 30.79 1.99 5.75
CA ILE A 379 29.76 1.40 6.64
C ILE A 379 30.15 -0.01 7.11
N ALA A 380 31.00 -0.73 6.35
CA ALA A 380 31.50 -2.04 6.75
C ALA A 380 32.23 -2.02 8.10
N TYR A 381 32.74 -0.87 8.55
CA TYR A 381 33.41 -0.73 9.85
C TYR A 381 32.46 -0.82 11.05
N ALA A 382 31.16 -0.63 10.83
CA ALA A 382 30.10 -0.77 11.84
C ALA A 382 29.54 -2.21 11.92
N LEU A 383 29.97 -3.12 11.05
CA LEU A 383 29.50 -4.51 10.98
C LEU A 383 30.36 -5.46 11.84
N ASP A 384 29.88 -6.67 12.05
CA ASP A 384 30.58 -7.75 12.76
C ASP A 384 30.88 -8.92 11.83
N PHE A 385 32.16 -9.03 11.46
CA PHE A 385 32.68 -10.12 10.65
C PHE A 385 33.49 -11.14 11.46
N VAL A 386 33.65 -10.93 12.77
CA VAL A 386 34.40 -11.83 13.66
C VAL A 386 33.45 -12.84 14.29
N ALA A 387 32.29 -12.38 14.75
CA ALA A 387 31.26 -13.27 15.28
C ALA A 387 30.56 -14.07 14.17
N GLN A 388 29.97 -15.21 14.56
CA GLN A 388 29.05 -15.93 13.69
C GLN A 388 27.82 -15.06 13.38
N PRO A 389 27.25 -15.13 12.15
CA PRO A 389 26.05 -14.37 11.81
C PRO A 389 24.90 -14.65 12.79
N ASN A 390 24.26 -13.59 13.30
CA ASN A 390 23.10 -13.72 14.17
C ASN A 390 21.80 -13.65 13.35
N LEU A 391 21.23 -14.82 13.04
CA LEU A 391 20.05 -14.96 12.19
C LEU A 391 18.73 -14.56 12.88
N SER A 392 18.70 -14.33 14.20
CA SER A 392 17.45 -14.03 14.91
C SER A 392 16.86 -12.68 14.47
N ALA A 393 15.67 -12.67 13.87
CA ALA A 393 15.02 -11.42 13.45
C ALA A 393 13.75 -11.20 14.28
N PRO A 394 13.75 -10.31 15.29
CA PRO A 394 12.54 -10.02 16.06
C PRO A 394 11.45 -9.46 15.15
N ALA A 395 10.20 -9.89 15.33
CA ALA A 395 9.06 -9.22 14.71
C ALA A 395 8.68 -7.99 15.53
N TYR A 396 8.27 -6.91 14.88
CA TYR A 396 7.79 -5.71 15.57
C TYR A 396 6.29 -5.55 15.37
N SER A 397 5.58 -5.26 16.46
CA SER A 397 4.16 -4.95 16.41
C SER A 397 3.99 -3.47 16.05
N VAL A 398 3.89 -3.19 14.75
CA VAL A 398 3.65 -1.84 14.24
C VAL A 398 2.16 -1.68 13.95
N PRO A 399 1.46 -0.74 14.61
CA PRO A 399 0.07 -0.42 14.28
C PRO A 399 -0.05 -0.09 12.79
N GLN A 400 -0.99 -0.72 12.11
CA GLN A 400 -1.23 -0.50 10.69
C GLN A 400 -2.08 0.77 10.48
N GLY A 401 -1.82 1.49 9.39
CA GLY A 401 -2.50 2.72 9.01
C GLY A 401 -3.61 2.51 7.96
N PRO A 402 -3.94 3.55 7.17
CA PRO A 402 -3.30 4.87 7.17
C PRO A 402 -3.66 5.69 8.41
N PHE A 403 -2.68 6.46 8.87
CA PHE A 403 -2.81 7.46 9.93
C PHE A 403 -2.88 8.87 9.34
N GLY A 404 -3.49 9.80 10.07
CA GLY A 404 -3.65 11.18 9.64
C GLY A 404 -4.73 11.37 8.57
N GLY A 405 -4.84 12.58 8.04
CA GLY A 405 -5.77 12.93 6.95
C GLY A 405 -5.20 14.03 6.05
N VAL A 406 -5.91 14.38 4.98
CA VAL A 406 -5.46 15.47 4.09
C VAL A 406 -5.41 16.79 4.86
N CYS A 407 -4.30 17.52 4.78
CA CYS A 407 -4.19 18.82 5.45
C CYS A 407 -5.24 19.83 4.94
N SER A 408 -5.88 20.55 5.87
CA SER A 408 -6.95 21.51 5.56
C SER A 408 -6.40 22.76 4.86
N GLY A 409 -6.98 23.14 3.72
CA GLY A 409 -6.54 24.28 2.88
C GLY A 409 -6.01 23.87 1.50
N SER A 410 -5.82 22.58 1.27
CA SER A 410 -5.35 21.99 0.02
C SER A 410 -6.47 21.85 -1.02
N ILE A 411 -6.96 22.98 -1.57
CA ILE A 411 -7.88 22.96 -2.73
C ILE A 411 -7.05 22.89 -4.01
N THR A 412 -7.24 21.82 -4.78
CA THR A 412 -6.81 21.57 -6.19
C THR A 412 -5.73 22.51 -6.74
N GLY A 413 -4.47 22.21 -6.45
CA GLY A 413 -3.31 22.76 -7.13
C GLY A 413 -2.49 21.63 -7.73
N SER A 414 -2.14 21.75 -9.01
CA SER A 414 -1.25 20.85 -9.73
C SER A 414 0.04 20.59 -8.94
N VAL A 415 0.42 19.32 -8.84
CA VAL A 415 1.68 18.82 -8.26
C VAL A 415 2.88 19.65 -8.76
N PRO A 416 3.58 20.41 -7.90
CA PRO A 416 4.91 20.94 -8.20
C PRO A 416 5.91 19.80 -8.04
N GLY A 417 5.95 18.93 -9.04
CA GLY A 417 6.83 17.78 -9.11
C GLY A 417 6.58 17.12 -10.46
N ILE A 418 7.60 16.99 -11.28
CA ILE A 418 7.64 16.27 -12.57
C ILE A 418 6.74 16.67 -13.75
N SER A 419 5.94 17.74 -13.67
CA SER A 419 5.27 18.30 -14.85
C SER A 419 6.28 19.05 -15.75
N GLY A 420 7.22 18.35 -16.39
CA GLY A 420 8.20 19.02 -17.25
C GLY A 420 9.34 18.20 -17.86
N VAL A 421 9.47 16.89 -17.59
CA VAL A 421 10.55 16.10 -18.21
C VAL A 421 10.13 15.65 -19.63
N PRO A 422 10.79 16.12 -20.71
CA PRO A 422 10.57 15.59 -22.04
C PRO A 422 11.09 14.14 -22.06
N GLY A 423 10.19 13.16 -22.28
CA GLY A 423 10.56 11.74 -22.34
C GLY A 423 9.68 10.79 -21.52
N ILE A 424 8.77 11.29 -20.67
CA ILE A 424 7.79 10.45 -19.96
C ILE A 424 6.83 9.74 -20.95
N SER A 425 6.65 10.29 -22.14
CA SER A 425 5.93 9.67 -23.26
C SER A 425 6.67 8.48 -23.91
N SER A 426 7.96 8.27 -23.64
CA SER A 426 8.74 7.14 -24.19
C SER A 426 8.86 5.95 -23.24
N LEU A 427 8.45 6.11 -21.97
CA LEU A 427 8.22 5.01 -21.03
C LEU A 427 6.93 4.23 -21.32
N ARG A 428 6.02 4.82 -22.12
CA ARG A 428 4.79 4.18 -22.58
C ARG A 428 4.98 3.25 -23.79
N THR A 429 6.16 3.18 -24.42
CA THR A 429 6.29 2.58 -25.78
C THR A 429 7.40 1.52 -25.94
N ILE A 430 8.13 1.10 -24.90
CA ILE A 430 9.22 0.10 -25.05
C ILE A 430 8.86 -1.29 -24.46
N ALA A 431 7.58 -1.54 -24.15
CA ALA A 431 7.09 -2.86 -23.77
C ALA A 431 6.45 -3.66 -24.94
N THR A 432 6.80 -3.33 -26.20
CA THR A 432 6.19 -3.91 -27.41
C THR A 432 7.18 -4.61 -28.34
N SER A 433 8.29 -5.16 -27.85
CA SER A 433 9.14 -6.02 -28.70
C SER A 433 9.62 -7.24 -27.94
N GLY A 434 8.97 -8.37 -28.24
CA GLY A 434 9.29 -9.67 -27.71
C GLY A 434 10.67 -10.17 -28.13
N ILE A 435 11.19 -11.07 -27.30
CA ILE A 435 12.11 -12.19 -27.54
C ILE A 435 12.82 -12.43 -26.21
N LEU A 436 12.30 -13.36 -25.40
CA LEU A 436 13.11 -14.35 -24.68
C LEU A 436 12.19 -15.41 -24.04
N ALA A 437 11.85 -16.43 -24.82
CA ALA A 437 11.40 -17.71 -24.30
C ALA A 437 12.54 -18.70 -24.54
N THR A 438 13.20 -19.17 -23.48
CA THR A 438 13.77 -20.53 -23.38
C THR A 438 14.50 -20.72 -22.05
N PHE A 439 14.29 -21.91 -21.45
CA PHE A 439 14.87 -22.45 -20.20
C PHE A 439 14.29 -21.81 -18.92
N LEU A 440 13.71 -22.54 -17.96
CA LEU A 440 14.03 -23.88 -17.50
C LEU A 440 12.86 -24.41 -16.64
N ALA A 441 12.23 -25.50 -17.10
CA ALA A 441 11.42 -26.38 -16.26
C ALA A 441 12.24 -27.66 -16.04
N CYS A 442 12.48 -28.04 -14.78
CA CYS A 442 12.64 -29.42 -14.32
C CYS A 442 13.02 -29.47 -12.83
N LEU A 443 12.27 -30.29 -12.09
CA LEU A 443 12.61 -31.13 -10.92
C LEU A 443 11.60 -30.93 -9.76
N LEU A 444 10.55 -31.78 -9.71
CA LEU A 444 10.40 -33.00 -8.88
C LEU A 444 9.79 -32.68 -7.50
N THR A 445 8.50 -32.96 -7.27
CA THR A 445 7.93 -34.23 -6.74
C THR A 445 8.49 -34.69 -5.40
N GLY A 446 7.62 -34.77 -4.38
CA GLY A 446 7.85 -35.51 -3.14
C GLY A 446 6.63 -35.53 -2.22
N CYS A 447 5.94 -36.68 -2.16
CA CYS A 447 4.89 -37.12 -1.22
C CYS A 447 5.27 -36.91 0.27
N GLY A 448 4.41 -36.93 1.30
CA GLY A 448 2.99 -37.22 1.49
C GLY A 448 2.71 -37.47 3.00
N GLY A 449 1.43 -37.64 3.36
CA GLY A 449 0.88 -38.19 4.64
C GLY A 449 0.71 -37.17 5.79
N ALA A 450 -0.52 -36.81 6.23
CA ALA A 450 -1.50 -37.55 7.07
C ALA A 450 -1.00 -37.79 8.51
N SER A 451 -1.74 -37.64 9.63
CA SER A 451 -3.12 -37.26 9.99
C SER A 451 -3.20 -37.15 11.54
N ASP A 452 -4.35 -36.70 12.05
CA ASP A 452 -4.98 -37.02 13.36
C ASP A 452 -4.91 -36.03 14.56
N ALA A 453 -5.99 -35.23 14.64
CA ALA A 453 -7.04 -35.16 15.68
C ALA A 453 -6.79 -35.58 17.15
N ALA A 454 -7.19 -34.69 18.09
CA ALA A 454 -8.10 -34.92 19.23
C ALA A 454 -8.08 -33.67 20.15
N ASN A 455 -9.13 -32.84 20.26
CA ASN A 455 -10.41 -32.97 20.97
C ASN A 455 -10.36 -32.77 22.52
N SER A 456 -11.01 -31.69 22.96
CA SER A 456 -12.03 -31.62 24.04
C SER A 456 -11.73 -31.04 25.44
N THR A 457 -12.68 -30.20 25.86
CA THR A 457 -13.19 -29.88 27.24
C THR A 457 -12.32 -28.99 28.16
N GLY A 458 -12.83 -28.03 28.94
CA GLY A 458 -14.19 -27.54 29.22
C GLY A 458 -14.28 -26.93 30.64
N GLY A 459 -14.85 -25.72 30.77
CA GLY A 459 -15.50 -25.17 31.98
C GLY A 459 -14.72 -24.16 32.85
N PRO A 460 -15.36 -23.38 33.75
CA PRO A 460 -16.73 -22.85 33.75
C PRO A 460 -16.81 -21.33 34.09
N SER A 461 -18.06 -20.85 34.06
CA SER A 461 -18.60 -19.48 34.15
C SER A 461 -18.40 -18.71 35.47
N ALA A 462 -18.40 -17.37 35.39
CA ALA A 462 -18.79 -16.46 36.48
C ALA A 462 -19.75 -15.35 35.97
N ALA A 463 -20.90 -15.27 36.62
CA ALA A 463 -22.02 -14.31 36.51
C ALA A 463 -21.76 -13.07 37.42
N VAL A 464 -22.39 -11.87 37.39
CA VAL A 464 -23.48 -11.18 36.65
C VAL A 464 -23.53 -9.72 37.19
N SER A 465 -23.99 -8.74 36.41
CA SER A 465 -24.97 -7.69 36.85
C SER A 465 -25.49 -6.82 35.68
N PRO A 466 -26.69 -6.20 35.78
CA PRO A 466 -27.67 -6.13 34.69
C PRO A 466 -27.78 -4.78 33.94
N ALA A 467 -28.52 -4.86 32.82
CA ALA A 467 -28.67 -3.91 31.69
C ALA A 467 -29.58 -2.68 31.91
N PRO A 468 -29.66 -1.76 30.93
CA PRO A 468 -30.88 -1.07 30.56
C PRO A 468 -31.55 -1.71 29.33
N VAL A 469 -32.89 -1.78 29.40
CA VAL A 469 -33.79 -2.53 28.51
C VAL A 469 -33.97 -1.82 27.16
N SER A 470 -33.70 -2.55 26.07
CA SER A 470 -34.15 -2.22 24.71
C SER A 470 -35.38 -3.07 24.35
N PRO A 471 -36.29 -2.60 23.48
CA PRO A 471 -37.55 -3.29 23.15
C PRO A 471 -37.29 -4.69 22.56
N PRO A 472 -38.26 -5.62 22.65
CA PRO A 472 -38.00 -7.03 22.40
C PRO A 472 -37.49 -7.25 20.97
N ALA A 473 -36.25 -7.72 20.87
CA ALA A 473 -35.72 -8.32 19.66
C ALA A 473 -36.62 -9.50 19.28
N GLN A 474 -37.11 -9.50 18.04
CA GLN A 474 -37.72 -10.70 17.48
C GLN A 474 -36.70 -11.84 17.58
N ALA A 475 -37.16 -12.99 18.09
CA ALA A 475 -36.33 -14.18 18.19
C ALA A 475 -35.77 -14.56 16.81
N PRO A 476 -34.55 -15.11 16.73
CA PRO A 476 -34.02 -15.66 15.50
C PRO A 476 -34.97 -16.74 14.99
N VAL A 477 -35.58 -16.49 13.84
CA VAL A 477 -36.34 -17.52 13.14
C VAL A 477 -35.31 -18.54 12.65
N THR A 478 -35.34 -19.75 13.21
CA THR A 478 -34.61 -20.91 12.68
C THR A 478 -34.90 -21.00 11.18
N PRO A 479 -33.90 -21.09 10.27
CA PRO A 479 -34.19 -21.13 8.84
C PRO A 479 -35.04 -22.36 8.55
N THR A 480 -36.31 -22.14 8.22
CA THR A 480 -37.04 -23.09 7.39
C THR A 480 -36.19 -23.28 6.13
N ALA A 481 -35.86 -24.53 5.79
CA ALA A 481 -35.15 -24.85 4.55
C ALA A 481 -35.75 -24.01 3.41
N SER A 482 -34.94 -23.10 2.85
CA SER A 482 -35.40 -22.22 1.79
C SER A 482 -35.90 -23.09 0.63
N ARG A 483 -37.03 -22.71 0.05
CA ARG A 483 -37.58 -23.40 -1.13
C ARG A 483 -36.89 -22.95 -2.42
N ILE A 484 -35.93 -22.03 -2.35
CA ILE A 484 -35.16 -21.53 -3.49
C ILE A 484 -34.00 -22.48 -3.74
N GLY A 485 -33.97 -23.10 -4.92
CA GLY A 485 -32.90 -24.02 -5.35
C GLY A 485 -31.95 -23.42 -6.38
N HIS A 486 -32.35 -22.34 -7.08
CA HIS A 486 -31.54 -21.69 -8.11
C HIS A 486 -31.47 -20.17 -7.89
N VAL A 487 -30.26 -19.64 -7.76
CA VAL A 487 -29.99 -18.21 -7.59
C VAL A 487 -29.18 -17.70 -8.78
N PHE A 488 -29.66 -16.62 -9.38
CA PHE A 488 -29.02 -15.88 -10.47
C PHE A 488 -28.69 -14.48 -9.98
N VAL A 489 -27.46 -14.03 -10.18
CA VAL A 489 -27.02 -12.67 -9.85
C VAL A 489 -26.51 -12.04 -11.14
N ILE A 490 -27.10 -10.92 -11.54
CA ILE A 490 -26.57 -10.06 -12.61
C ILE A 490 -26.00 -8.82 -11.93
N VAL A 491 -24.71 -8.57 -12.13
CA VAL A 491 -24.04 -7.35 -11.65
C VAL A 491 -23.81 -6.42 -12.83
N LEU A 492 -24.16 -5.16 -12.62
CA LEU A 492 -24.01 -4.04 -13.56
C LEU A 492 -23.04 -3.02 -12.96
N GLU A 493 -22.67 -2.00 -13.71
CA GLU A 493 -21.54 -1.13 -13.35
C GLU A 493 -21.93 0.33 -13.15
N ASN A 494 -21.38 0.95 -12.10
CA ASN A 494 -21.10 2.38 -12.01
C ASN A 494 -22.32 3.30 -12.20
N LYS A 495 -23.43 3.06 -11.47
CA LYS A 495 -24.65 3.89 -11.56
C LYS A 495 -25.39 4.02 -10.23
N GLY A 496 -25.62 5.26 -9.80
CA GLY A 496 -26.41 5.55 -8.59
C GLY A 496 -27.91 5.31 -8.76
N TYR A 497 -28.61 5.07 -7.64
CA TYR A 497 -30.04 4.73 -7.58
C TYR A 497 -30.94 5.70 -8.36
N THR A 498 -30.67 7.00 -8.26
CA THR A 498 -31.49 8.03 -8.91
C THR A 498 -31.42 7.92 -10.43
N GLN A 499 -30.27 7.54 -10.96
CA GLN A 499 -30.06 7.36 -12.40
C GLN A 499 -30.68 6.05 -12.90
N THR A 500 -30.60 4.98 -12.10
CA THR A 500 -31.03 3.63 -12.48
C THR A 500 -32.53 3.40 -12.33
N PHE A 501 -33.11 3.79 -11.19
CA PHE A 501 -34.52 3.54 -10.83
C PHE A 501 -35.37 4.82 -10.77
N GLY A 502 -34.77 5.99 -10.94
CA GLY A 502 -35.51 7.26 -11.01
C GLY A 502 -36.35 7.41 -12.27
N SER A 503 -37.25 8.41 -12.26
CA SER A 503 -38.17 8.68 -13.38
C SER A 503 -37.48 9.04 -14.70
N GLY A 504 -36.22 9.48 -14.63
CA GLY A 504 -35.39 9.81 -15.81
C GLY A 504 -34.51 8.66 -16.31
N SER A 505 -34.63 7.45 -15.76
CA SER A 505 -33.78 6.32 -16.13
C SER A 505 -33.86 6.00 -17.62
N GLN A 506 -32.68 5.85 -18.24
CA GLN A 506 -32.56 5.39 -19.62
C GLN A 506 -32.65 3.85 -19.75
N ALA A 507 -32.89 3.15 -18.64
CA ALA A 507 -33.16 1.71 -18.60
C ALA A 507 -34.61 1.41 -18.13
N PRO A 508 -35.65 1.79 -18.91
CA PRO A 508 -37.04 1.63 -18.48
C PRO A 508 -37.47 0.17 -18.27
N TYR A 509 -36.80 -0.80 -18.88
CA TYR A 509 -37.04 -2.21 -18.60
C TYR A 509 -36.66 -2.54 -17.15
N LEU A 510 -35.46 -2.14 -16.71
CA LEU A 510 -35.04 -2.27 -15.32
C LEU A 510 -35.94 -1.44 -14.38
N ALA A 511 -36.06 -0.14 -14.64
CA ALA A 511 -36.67 0.82 -13.72
C ALA A 511 -38.18 0.62 -13.52
N ASN A 512 -38.90 0.17 -14.55
CA ASN A 512 -40.36 0.06 -14.53
C ASN A 512 -40.85 -1.38 -14.70
N THR A 513 -40.29 -2.12 -15.66
CA THR A 513 -40.82 -3.45 -15.98
C THR A 513 -40.43 -4.45 -14.91
N LEU A 514 -39.14 -4.57 -14.59
CA LEU A 514 -38.66 -5.54 -13.61
C LEU A 514 -39.12 -5.19 -12.19
N THR A 515 -39.12 -3.91 -11.82
CA THR A 515 -39.63 -3.46 -10.51
C THR A 515 -41.13 -3.77 -10.34
N SER A 516 -41.93 -3.68 -11.40
CA SER A 516 -43.36 -4.07 -11.35
C SER A 516 -43.57 -5.59 -11.22
N GLN A 517 -42.58 -6.40 -11.61
CA GLN A 517 -42.65 -7.86 -11.58
C GLN A 517 -42.05 -8.47 -10.31
N GLY A 518 -41.20 -7.73 -9.60
CA GLY A 518 -40.43 -8.21 -8.46
C GLY A 518 -40.50 -7.31 -7.23
N ALA A 519 -39.42 -7.34 -6.46
CA ALA A 519 -39.16 -6.45 -5.34
C ALA A 519 -38.07 -5.44 -5.72
N LEU A 520 -38.35 -4.15 -5.56
CA LEU A 520 -37.35 -3.08 -5.64
C LEU A 520 -36.75 -2.84 -4.25
N LEU A 521 -35.44 -2.97 -4.13
CA LEU A 521 -34.68 -2.63 -2.92
C LEU A 521 -34.14 -1.20 -3.08
N THR A 522 -34.75 -0.24 -2.39
CA THR A 522 -34.45 1.18 -2.60
C THR A 522 -33.21 1.67 -1.85
N GLN A 523 -32.82 0.95 -0.80
CA GLN A 523 -31.69 1.24 0.09
C GLN A 523 -30.63 0.14 -0.05
N TYR A 524 -30.21 -0.14 -1.28
CA TYR A 524 -29.12 -1.09 -1.55
C TYR A 524 -27.83 -0.33 -1.91
N TYR A 525 -26.71 -0.70 -1.30
CA TYR A 525 -25.45 0.03 -1.34
C TYR A 525 -24.28 -0.83 -1.83
N GLY A 526 -23.36 -0.19 -2.56
CA GLY A 526 -22.03 -0.74 -2.81
C GLY A 526 -21.18 -0.70 -1.54
N THR A 527 -20.17 -1.57 -1.46
CA THR A 527 -19.25 -1.71 -0.31
C THR A 527 -17.90 -1.05 -0.56
N GLY A 528 -17.47 -0.95 -1.81
CA GLY A 528 -16.30 -0.20 -2.24
C GLY A 528 -16.65 0.75 -3.39
N HIS A 529 -15.68 1.53 -3.86
CA HIS A 529 -15.95 2.50 -4.93
C HIS A 529 -15.44 2.10 -6.31
N ASN A 530 -14.44 1.23 -6.40
CA ASN A 530 -13.97 0.73 -7.69
C ASN A 530 -14.44 -0.71 -7.83
N SER A 531 -14.86 -1.11 -9.02
CA SER A 531 -15.52 -2.38 -9.29
C SER A 531 -14.95 -3.58 -8.52
N ASN A 532 -13.65 -3.85 -8.62
CA ASN A 532 -13.09 -5.14 -8.19
C ASN A 532 -13.39 -5.51 -6.73
N ASP A 533 -13.31 -4.57 -5.79
CA ASP A 533 -13.54 -4.88 -4.39
C ASP A 533 -15.00 -5.22 -4.07
N ASN A 534 -15.96 -4.64 -4.79
CA ASN A 534 -17.37 -4.97 -4.72
C ASN A 534 -17.63 -6.40 -5.18
N TYR A 535 -17.08 -6.82 -6.33
CA TYR A 535 -17.22 -8.19 -6.82
C TYR A 535 -16.61 -9.21 -5.86
N LEU A 536 -15.43 -8.93 -5.30
CA LEU A 536 -14.79 -9.80 -4.31
C LEU A 536 -15.64 -9.94 -3.04
N THR A 537 -16.22 -8.83 -2.60
CA THR A 537 -17.14 -8.79 -1.46
C THR A 537 -18.32 -9.73 -1.67
N MET A 538 -18.97 -9.67 -2.84
CA MET A 538 -20.17 -10.46 -3.15
C MET A 538 -19.96 -11.97 -3.10
N ILE A 539 -18.72 -12.46 -3.24
CA ILE A 539 -18.44 -13.91 -3.27
C ILE A 539 -17.63 -14.43 -2.09
N SER A 540 -16.97 -13.56 -1.31
CA SER A 540 -16.04 -13.98 -0.24
C SER A 540 -16.26 -13.26 1.09
N GLY A 541 -17.00 -12.15 1.06
CA GLY A 541 -17.15 -11.27 2.21
C GLY A 541 -15.84 -10.61 2.66
N GLN A 542 -14.77 -10.66 1.86
CA GLN A 542 -13.53 -9.92 2.14
C GLN A 542 -13.73 -8.43 1.90
N ALA A 543 -13.22 -7.62 2.82
CA ALA A 543 -13.17 -6.18 2.68
C ALA A 543 -12.00 -5.74 1.79
N PRO A 544 -12.08 -4.54 1.20
CA PRO A 544 -11.06 -4.05 0.28
C PRO A 544 -9.67 -3.91 0.89
N ASN A 545 -8.68 -3.97 0.00
CA ASN A 545 -7.33 -3.46 0.21
C ASN A 545 -6.97 -2.43 -0.87
N ALA A 546 -5.79 -1.81 -0.77
CA ALA A 546 -5.36 -0.77 -1.70
C ALA A 546 -5.30 -1.22 -3.18
N GLN A 547 -4.97 -2.48 -3.48
CA GLN A 547 -4.94 -2.97 -4.86
C GLN A 547 -6.33 -3.27 -5.41
N THR A 548 -7.21 -3.88 -4.62
CA THR A 548 -8.58 -4.17 -5.05
C THR A 548 -9.36 -2.87 -5.26
N GLN A 549 -9.11 -1.86 -4.42
CA GLN A 549 -9.59 -0.48 -4.61
C GLN A 549 -8.98 0.27 -5.81
N ALA A 550 -8.02 -0.32 -6.48
CA ALA A 550 -7.43 0.19 -7.72
C ALA A 550 -7.75 -0.71 -8.91
N ASP A 551 -8.77 -1.57 -8.79
CA ASP A 551 -9.15 -2.59 -9.77
C ASP A 551 -8.04 -3.56 -10.15
N CYS A 552 -7.07 -3.76 -9.26
CA CYS A 552 -6.02 -4.74 -9.46
C CYS A 552 -5.32 -4.62 -10.83
N GLN A 553 -4.87 -3.39 -11.18
CA GLN A 553 -4.13 -3.09 -12.42
C GLN A 553 -3.00 -4.09 -12.72
N TYR A 554 -2.42 -4.65 -11.66
CA TYR A 554 -1.56 -5.82 -11.71
C TYR A 554 -2.19 -6.95 -10.91
N TYR A 555 -2.28 -8.12 -11.53
CA TYR A 555 -2.89 -9.33 -11.00
C TYR A 555 -1.98 -10.00 -9.97
N THR A 556 -1.73 -9.28 -8.89
CA THR A 556 -0.69 -9.56 -7.89
C THR A 556 -1.16 -10.67 -6.95
N ASP A 557 -0.30 -11.64 -6.69
CA ASP A 557 -0.57 -12.68 -5.71
C ASP A 557 -0.73 -12.10 -4.29
N TRP A 558 -1.47 -12.78 -3.42
CA TRP A 558 -1.70 -12.33 -2.05
C TRP A 558 -0.44 -12.42 -1.20
N LEU A 559 -0.09 -11.30 -0.58
CA LEU A 559 1.00 -11.14 0.37
C LEU A 559 0.42 -10.72 1.71
N GLY A 560 0.19 -11.71 2.58
CA GLY A 560 -0.39 -11.45 3.89
C GLY A 560 -0.66 -12.72 4.69
N THR A 561 -1.57 -12.58 5.64
CA THR A 561 -2.10 -13.70 6.41
C THR A 561 -2.76 -14.73 5.48
N MET A 562 -2.48 -16.00 5.72
CA MET A 562 -3.01 -17.12 4.94
C MET A 562 -4.27 -17.72 5.57
N SER A 563 -4.73 -17.15 6.68
CA SER A 563 -5.87 -17.63 7.45
C SER A 563 -6.69 -16.44 7.93
N PRO A 564 -8.02 -16.53 7.86
CA PRO A 564 -8.88 -15.43 8.27
C PRO A 564 -8.87 -15.21 9.79
N ASP A 565 -9.16 -13.99 10.19
CA ASP A 565 -9.40 -13.59 11.57
C ASP A 565 -10.79 -14.05 12.07
N ALA A 566 -11.18 -13.61 13.27
CA ALA A 566 -12.47 -13.97 13.87
C ALA A 566 -13.69 -13.45 13.08
N ASN A 567 -13.52 -12.45 12.23
CA ASN A 567 -14.55 -11.91 11.35
C ASN A 567 -14.43 -12.44 9.91
N GLY A 568 -13.63 -13.49 9.71
CA GLY A 568 -13.44 -14.10 8.41
C GLY A 568 -12.54 -13.29 7.46
N GLN A 569 -11.82 -12.26 7.94
CA GLN A 569 -11.00 -11.37 7.10
C GLN A 569 -9.53 -11.78 7.10
N VAL A 570 -8.85 -11.66 5.96
CA VAL A 570 -7.38 -11.73 5.92
C VAL A 570 -6.74 -10.35 5.88
N THR A 571 -5.63 -10.18 6.60
CA THR A 571 -4.80 -8.98 6.55
C THR A 571 -3.65 -9.15 5.57
N GLY A 572 -3.46 -8.23 4.64
CA GLY A 572 -2.45 -8.32 3.60
C GLY A 572 -2.67 -7.36 2.44
N THR A 573 -1.88 -7.56 1.40
CA THR A 573 -1.87 -6.76 0.17
C THR A 573 -1.83 -7.72 -1.01
N GLY A 574 -2.43 -7.35 -2.13
CA GLY A 574 -2.50 -8.20 -3.32
C GLY A 574 -3.94 -8.44 -3.77
N CYS A 575 -4.06 -9.14 -4.88
CA CYS A 575 -5.32 -9.32 -5.60
C CYS A 575 -5.81 -10.76 -5.52
N VAL A 576 -4.90 -11.74 -5.66
CA VAL A 576 -5.27 -13.15 -5.76
C VAL A 576 -5.16 -13.84 -4.41
N TYR A 577 -6.28 -14.06 -3.76
CA TYR A 577 -6.36 -14.61 -2.41
C TYR A 577 -5.94 -16.09 -2.36
N PRO A 578 -5.35 -16.54 -1.23
CA PRO A 578 -4.97 -17.93 -1.03
C PRO A 578 -6.16 -18.89 -1.14
N ALA A 579 -5.91 -20.13 -1.54
CA ALA A 579 -6.96 -21.15 -1.68
C ALA A 579 -7.70 -21.47 -0.37
N ALA A 580 -7.11 -21.15 0.78
CA ALA A 580 -7.73 -21.31 2.09
C ALA A 580 -8.85 -20.29 2.36
N ILE A 581 -8.93 -19.21 1.57
CA ILE A 581 -9.93 -18.17 1.77
C ILE A 581 -11.23 -18.60 1.09
N GLY A 582 -12.25 -18.76 1.92
CA GLY A 582 -13.54 -19.28 1.50
C GLY A 582 -14.25 -18.32 0.55
N THR A 583 -14.85 -18.89 -0.48
CA THR A 583 -15.79 -18.23 -1.39
C THR A 583 -17.12 -18.99 -1.41
N ILE A 584 -18.18 -18.36 -1.89
CA ILE A 584 -19.48 -19.02 -2.11
C ILE A 584 -19.32 -20.26 -3.00
N ALA A 585 -18.43 -20.20 -4.00
CA ALA A 585 -18.08 -21.34 -4.85
C ALA A 585 -17.56 -22.53 -4.02
N SER A 586 -16.59 -22.29 -3.14
CA SER A 586 -16.03 -23.35 -2.27
C SER A 586 -17.08 -23.97 -1.33
N GLN A 587 -18.04 -23.16 -0.86
CA GLN A 587 -19.13 -23.65 -0.01
C GLN A 587 -20.16 -24.49 -0.78
N LEU A 588 -20.47 -24.09 -2.02
CA LEU A 588 -21.37 -24.83 -2.89
C LEU A 588 -20.77 -26.18 -3.30
N ASP A 589 -19.48 -26.21 -3.63
CA ASP A 589 -18.76 -27.44 -3.90
C ASP A 589 -18.78 -28.39 -2.70
N ALA A 590 -18.56 -27.86 -1.49
CA ALA A 590 -18.63 -28.65 -0.26
C ALA A 590 -20.03 -29.26 -0.03
N LYS A 591 -21.09 -28.67 -0.60
CA LYS A 591 -22.45 -29.22 -0.60
C LYS A 591 -22.83 -30.03 -1.85
N GLY A 592 -21.93 -30.14 -2.83
CA GLY A 592 -22.22 -30.78 -4.12
C GLY A 592 -23.27 -30.03 -4.94
N LEU A 593 -23.37 -28.70 -4.76
CA LEU A 593 -24.26 -27.84 -5.53
C LEU A 593 -23.49 -27.21 -6.69
N ALA A 594 -24.01 -27.40 -7.91
CA ALA A 594 -23.38 -26.84 -9.10
C ALA A 594 -23.43 -25.31 -9.09
N TRP A 595 -22.35 -24.66 -9.51
CA TRP A 595 -22.27 -23.21 -9.67
C TRP A 595 -21.56 -22.84 -10.97
N ARG A 596 -21.88 -21.68 -11.54
CA ARG A 596 -21.17 -21.12 -12.70
C ARG A 596 -21.03 -19.61 -12.64
N GLY A 597 -19.90 -19.12 -13.12
CA GLY A 597 -19.71 -17.73 -13.54
C GLY A 597 -19.85 -17.61 -15.05
N TYR A 598 -20.61 -16.63 -15.53
CA TYR A 598 -20.90 -16.38 -16.95
C TYR A 598 -20.45 -14.97 -17.32
N MET A 599 -19.40 -14.88 -18.14
CA MET A 599 -18.72 -13.64 -18.45
C MET A 599 -18.89 -13.31 -19.94
N GLU A 600 -19.48 -12.16 -20.26
CA GLU A 600 -19.62 -11.73 -21.66
C GLU A 600 -18.24 -11.37 -22.25
N ASP A 601 -18.08 -11.66 -23.54
CA ASP A 601 -16.86 -11.48 -24.32
C ASP A 601 -15.59 -12.23 -23.88
N MET A 602 -15.61 -12.91 -22.72
CA MET A 602 -14.45 -13.68 -22.24
C MET A 602 -13.85 -14.56 -23.35
N GLY A 603 -12.59 -14.32 -23.68
CA GLY A 603 -11.84 -15.10 -24.65
C GLY A 603 -12.16 -14.76 -26.11
N ASN A 604 -12.82 -13.63 -26.38
CA ASN A 604 -12.94 -13.10 -27.75
C ASN A 604 -11.56 -12.70 -28.31
N ASP A 605 -10.71 -12.08 -27.50
CA ASP A 605 -9.31 -11.81 -27.82
C ASP A 605 -8.36 -12.55 -26.86
N LEU A 606 -7.91 -13.74 -27.27
CA LEU A 606 -6.97 -14.54 -26.48
C LEU A 606 -5.61 -13.88 -26.23
N THR A 607 -5.23 -12.87 -27.02
CA THR A 607 -3.97 -12.14 -26.79
C THR A 607 -4.07 -11.16 -25.64
N ARG A 608 -5.30 -10.72 -25.34
CA ARG A 608 -5.65 -9.82 -24.26
C ARG A 608 -6.10 -10.59 -23.02
N ASP A 609 -7.00 -11.54 -23.22
CA ASP A 609 -7.70 -12.26 -22.15
C ASP A 609 -6.87 -13.44 -21.64
N GLY A 610 -6.10 -14.07 -22.54
CA GLY A 610 -5.27 -15.23 -22.27
C GLY A 610 -5.92 -16.58 -22.61
N ARG A 611 -7.22 -16.77 -22.33
CA ARG A 611 -7.92 -18.06 -22.52
C ARG A 611 -9.37 -17.88 -22.96
N SER A 612 -9.98 -18.95 -23.47
CA SER A 612 -11.39 -18.97 -23.92
C SER A 612 -12.42 -19.14 -22.80
N THR A 613 -11.97 -19.68 -21.67
CA THR A 613 -12.69 -19.93 -20.42
C THR A 613 -11.69 -19.72 -19.30
N CYS A 614 -12.16 -19.48 -18.07
CA CYS A 614 -11.27 -19.19 -16.95
C CYS A 614 -10.20 -18.14 -17.32
N SER A 615 -10.63 -17.07 -18.00
CA SER A 615 -9.66 -16.12 -18.53
C SER A 615 -9.22 -15.14 -17.45
N HIS A 616 -7.91 -15.04 -17.25
CA HIS A 616 -7.31 -14.12 -16.30
C HIS A 616 -5.84 -13.83 -16.70
N PRO A 617 -5.27 -12.69 -16.28
CA PRO A 617 -3.86 -12.39 -16.48
C PRO A 617 -2.96 -13.43 -15.81
N ALA A 618 -1.71 -13.52 -16.25
CA ALA A 618 -0.70 -14.29 -15.51
C ALA A 618 -0.50 -13.68 -14.11
N LEU A 619 -0.27 -14.52 -13.10
CA LEU A 619 0.05 -14.07 -11.74
C LEU A 619 1.22 -13.07 -11.75
N ASN A 620 1.06 -11.99 -11.00
CA ASN A 620 1.95 -10.83 -10.93
C ASN A 620 2.14 -10.08 -12.25
N GLY A 621 1.32 -10.38 -13.27
CA GLY A 621 1.30 -9.71 -14.56
C GLY A 621 0.40 -8.47 -14.54
N LYS A 622 0.57 -7.62 -15.56
CA LYS A 622 -0.36 -6.51 -15.82
C LYS A 622 -1.67 -7.07 -16.35
N ASP A 623 -2.79 -6.54 -15.86
CA ASP A 623 -4.10 -6.82 -16.45
C ASP A 623 -4.30 -6.02 -17.74
N GLY A 624 -4.42 -6.72 -18.87
CA GLY A 624 -4.70 -6.14 -20.19
C GLY A 624 -6.17 -5.83 -20.42
N THR A 625 -7.05 -6.28 -19.52
CA THR A 625 -8.51 -6.25 -19.67
C THR A 625 -9.15 -5.03 -18.98
N GLN A 626 -8.35 -4.13 -18.40
CA GLN A 626 -8.83 -2.95 -17.67
C GLN A 626 -9.69 -1.99 -18.49
N SER A 627 -9.64 -2.05 -19.82
CA SER A 627 -10.53 -1.25 -20.68
C SER A 627 -10.97 -2.08 -21.87
N ALA A 628 -12.17 -1.78 -22.38
CA ALA A 628 -12.68 -2.39 -23.59
C ALA A 628 -11.90 -1.93 -24.83
N ILE A 629 -11.89 -2.80 -25.83
CA ILE A 629 -11.50 -2.47 -27.19
C ILE A 629 -12.68 -2.75 -28.11
N ALA A 630 -12.61 -2.26 -29.36
CA ALA A 630 -13.72 -2.36 -30.31
C ALA A 630 -14.23 -3.79 -30.57
N THR A 631 -13.43 -4.81 -30.28
CA THR A 631 -13.73 -6.23 -30.54
C THR A 631 -13.90 -7.06 -29.27
N ASP A 632 -13.66 -6.50 -28.08
CA ASP A 632 -13.64 -7.23 -26.83
C ASP A 632 -13.88 -6.30 -25.64
N GLY A 633 -14.95 -6.55 -24.89
CA GLY A 633 -15.29 -5.84 -23.66
C GLY A 633 -15.11 -6.64 -22.38
N TYR A 634 -14.49 -7.83 -22.40
CA TYR A 634 -14.28 -8.62 -21.17
C TYR A 634 -13.39 -7.87 -20.17
N ALA A 635 -13.71 -7.89 -18.88
CA ALA A 635 -12.88 -7.30 -17.84
C ALA A 635 -12.66 -8.30 -16.69
N THR A 636 -11.40 -8.65 -16.40
CA THR A 636 -11.08 -9.57 -15.32
C THR A 636 -11.49 -9.00 -13.97
N ARG A 637 -11.36 -7.68 -13.75
CA ARG A 637 -11.80 -7.01 -12.52
C ARG A 637 -13.27 -7.24 -12.14
N HIS A 638 -14.14 -7.51 -13.11
CA HIS A 638 -15.56 -7.83 -12.89
C HIS A 638 -15.82 -9.34 -12.72
N ASN A 639 -14.77 -10.18 -12.80
CA ASN A 639 -14.85 -11.62 -12.61
C ASN A 639 -14.15 -12.02 -11.29
N PRO A 640 -14.88 -12.04 -10.17
CA PRO A 640 -14.26 -12.20 -8.86
C PRO A 640 -13.64 -13.58 -8.64
N PHE A 641 -14.10 -14.61 -9.36
CA PHE A 641 -13.59 -15.97 -9.20
C PHE A 641 -12.13 -16.12 -9.63
N MET A 642 -11.62 -15.23 -10.48
CA MET A 642 -10.23 -15.29 -10.90
C MET A 642 -9.30 -14.99 -9.73
N TYR A 643 -9.69 -14.11 -8.83
CA TYR A 643 -8.87 -13.64 -7.72
C TYR A 643 -8.76 -14.61 -6.53
N PHE A 644 -8.97 -15.92 -6.74
CA PHE A 644 -8.82 -16.94 -5.71
C PHE A 644 -8.11 -18.17 -6.24
N HIS A 645 -7.01 -18.55 -5.59
CA HIS A 645 -6.26 -19.78 -5.89
C HIS A 645 -7.10 -21.06 -5.76
N SER A 646 -8.18 -21.04 -4.96
CA SER A 646 -9.14 -22.15 -4.87
C SER A 646 -9.86 -22.44 -6.19
N VAL A 647 -9.84 -21.47 -7.12
CA VAL A 647 -10.43 -21.61 -8.45
C VAL A 647 -9.33 -21.74 -9.50
N ILE A 648 -8.41 -20.77 -9.60
CA ILE A 648 -7.52 -20.66 -10.76
C ILE A 648 -6.38 -21.69 -10.82
N ASP A 649 -5.99 -22.30 -9.70
CA ASP A 649 -4.88 -23.25 -9.68
C ASP A 649 -5.25 -24.60 -10.31
N ASN A 650 -6.54 -24.92 -10.35
CA ASN A 650 -7.04 -26.10 -11.03
C ASN A 650 -7.73 -25.69 -12.33
N GLN A 651 -6.98 -25.75 -13.42
CA GLN A 651 -7.47 -25.31 -14.72
C GLN A 651 -8.76 -26.00 -15.16
N SER A 652 -8.82 -27.34 -15.09
CA SER A 652 -10.01 -28.07 -15.56
C SER A 652 -11.23 -27.77 -14.72
N TYR A 653 -11.05 -27.57 -13.41
CA TYR A 653 -12.11 -27.10 -12.53
C TYR A 653 -12.56 -25.70 -12.96
N CYS A 654 -11.64 -24.75 -13.07
CA CYS A 654 -11.96 -23.38 -13.44
C CYS A 654 -12.65 -23.27 -14.82
N ASP A 655 -12.15 -23.97 -15.84
CA ASP A 655 -12.75 -24.04 -17.18
C ASP A 655 -14.18 -24.60 -17.16
N SER A 656 -14.46 -25.51 -16.22
CA SER A 656 -15.79 -26.11 -16.07
C SER A 656 -16.77 -25.25 -15.29
N HIS A 657 -16.32 -24.20 -14.58
CA HIS A 657 -17.16 -23.36 -13.72
C HIS A 657 -17.25 -21.90 -14.20
N VAL A 658 -16.19 -21.32 -14.75
CA VAL A 658 -16.13 -19.92 -15.20
C VAL A 658 -16.04 -19.88 -16.72
N VAL A 659 -17.16 -19.55 -17.35
CA VAL A 659 -17.39 -19.74 -18.78
C VAL A 659 -17.89 -18.46 -19.44
N ARG A 660 -17.95 -18.51 -20.78
CA ARG A 660 -18.55 -17.46 -21.61
C ARG A 660 -20.05 -17.36 -21.38
N LEU A 661 -20.59 -16.14 -21.47
CA LEU A 661 -22.01 -15.87 -21.27
C LEU A 661 -22.94 -16.63 -22.22
N ASP A 662 -22.51 -16.88 -23.46
CA ASP A 662 -23.28 -17.65 -24.45
C ASP A 662 -23.65 -19.07 -23.98
N SER A 663 -22.89 -19.64 -23.05
CA SER A 663 -23.14 -20.95 -22.45
C SER A 663 -24.40 -20.97 -21.58
N LEU A 664 -24.81 -19.81 -21.02
CA LEU A 664 -25.97 -19.69 -20.14
C LEU A 664 -27.26 -20.18 -20.82
N ALA A 665 -27.46 -19.84 -22.09
CA ALA A 665 -28.66 -20.26 -22.84
C ALA A 665 -28.78 -21.80 -22.92
N THR A 666 -27.65 -22.50 -22.98
CA THR A 666 -27.63 -23.97 -22.99
C THR A 666 -28.01 -24.54 -21.62
N ASP A 667 -27.45 -23.96 -20.56
CA ASP A 667 -27.67 -24.43 -19.19
C ASP A 667 -29.10 -24.19 -18.72
N LEU A 668 -29.74 -23.11 -19.18
CA LEU A 668 -31.14 -22.78 -18.86
C LEU A 668 -32.19 -23.75 -19.45
N ASN A 669 -31.81 -24.71 -20.31
CA ASN A 669 -32.76 -25.59 -21.00
C ASN A 669 -33.52 -26.55 -20.07
N SER A 670 -32.99 -26.87 -18.89
CA SER A 670 -33.62 -27.81 -17.96
C SER A 670 -33.18 -27.55 -16.52
N VAL A 671 -33.99 -27.98 -15.54
CA VAL A 671 -33.63 -27.93 -14.11
C VAL A 671 -32.30 -28.62 -13.83
N ALA A 672 -32.02 -29.74 -14.52
CA ALA A 672 -30.82 -30.53 -14.30
C ALA A 672 -29.53 -29.90 -14.84
N THR A 673 -29.64 -28.99 -15.81
CA THR A 673 -28.49 -28.31 -16.44
C THR A 673 -28.24 -26.93 -15.85
N THR A 674 -29.27 -26.29 -15.28
CA THR A 674 -29.12 -25.01 -14.61
C THR A 674 -28.38 -25.19 -13.28
N PRO A 675 -27.27 -24.48 -13.02
CA PRO A 675 -26.58 -24.56 -11.75
C PRO A 675 -27.44 -23.97 -10.61
N ALA A 676 -27.16 -24.41 -9.38
CA ALA A 676 -27.78 -23.83 -8.19
C ALA A 676 -27.40 -22.34 -8.05
N PHE A 677 -26.17 -21.95 -8.41
CA PHE A 677 -25.73 -20.56 -8.40
C PHE A 677 -25.17 -20.12 -9.76
N SER A 678 -25.71 -19.04 -10.30
CA SER A 678 -25.29 -18.42 -11.56
C SER A 678 -24.90 -16.97 -11.33
N PHE A 679 -23.62 -16.64 -11.50
CA PHE A 679 -23.12 -15.26 -11.42
C PHE A 679 -22.84 -14.74 -12.83
N ILE A 680 -23.54 -13.69 -13.25
CA ILE A 680 -23.63 -13.23 -14.63
C ILE A 680 -23.11 -11.80 -14.71
N VAL A 681 -22.11 -11.59 -15.57
CA VAL A 681 -21.42 -10.31 -15.73
C VAL A 681 -21.41 -9.94 -17.22
N PRO A 682 -22.09 -8.86 -17.62
CA PRO A 682 -21.99 -8.33 -18.98
C PRO A 682 -20.60 -7.75 -19.27
N ASN A 683 -20.33 -7.44 -20.52
CA ASN A 683 -19.10 -6.76 -20.91
C ASN A 683 -19.19 -5.27 -20.57
N LEU A 684 -18.06 -4.55 -20.64
CA LEU A 684 -17.98 -3.11 -20.32
C LEU A 684 -18.94 -2.21 -21.12
N CYS A 685 -19.45 -2.67 -22.26
CA CYS A 685 -20.46 -1.95 -23.02
C CYS A 685 -21.86 -2.16 -22.43
N ASN A 686 -22.18 -3.40 -22.07
CA ASN A 686 -23.52 -3.83 -21.67
C ASN A 686 -23.79 -3.74 -20.16
N ASP A 687 -22.75 -3.66 -19.33
CA ASP A 687 -22.86 -3.51 -17.87
C ASP A 687 -23.16 -2.06 -17.45
N GLY A 688 -22.89 -1.09 -18.32
CA GLY A 688 -23.12 0.33 -18.08
C GLY A 688 -21.84 1.16 -17.86
N HIS A 689 -20.67 0.53 -17.89
CA HIS A 689 -19.37 1.16 -17.67
C HIS A 689 -18.98 2.11 -18.81
N ASP A 690 -18.92 1.62 -20.06
CA ASP A 690 -18.60 2.45 -21.22
C ASP A 690 -19.79 3.37 -21.52
N GLU A 691 -19.62 4.67 -21.35
CA GLU A 691 -20.68 5.64 -21.68
C GLU A 691 -20.14 6.95 -22.25
N PRO A 692 -20.93 7.67 -23.08
CA PRO A 692 -22.22 7.26 -23.64
C PRO A 692 -22.11 6.28 -24.82
N THR A 693 -20.89 5.96 -25.26
CA THR A 693 -20.61 5.15 -26.45
C THR A 693 -19.62 4.04 -26.09
N CYS A 694 -19.86 2.84 -26.59
CA CYS A 694 -18.97 1.69 -26.36
C CYS A 694 -17.64 1.85 -27.12
N ALA A 695 -16.64 1.03 -26.78
CA ALA A 695 -15.32 1.04 -27.40
C ALA A 695 -15.30 0.83 -28.94
N ASP A 696 -16.39 0.37 -29.56
CA ASP A 696 -16.54 0.29 -31.02
C ASP A 696 -16.74 1.67 -31.70
N GLY A 697 -16.98 2.71 -30.90
CA GLY A 697 -17.23 4.08 -31.35
C GLY A 697 -18.58 4.28 -32.05
N LYS A 698 -19.50 3.30 -31.97
CA LYS A 698 -20.76 3.29 -32.73
C LYS A 698 -21.96 2.94 -31.87
N SER A 699 -21.81 1.97 -30.98
CA SER A 699 -22.90 1.45 -30.16
C SER A 699 -23.11 2.33 -28.94
N ALA A 700 -24.38 2.58 -28.59
CA ALA A 700 -24.71 3.31 -27.37
C ALA A 700 -24.41 2.44 -26.15
N GLY A 701 -23.57 2.95 -25.25
CA GLY A 701 -23.21 2.32 -23.97
C GLY A 701 -24.13 2.77 -22.84
N GLY A 702 -23.65 2.67 -21.59
CA GLY A 702 -24.37 3.11 -20.39
C GLY A 702 -25.73 2.41 -20.18
N LEU A 703 -26.66 3.09 -19.51
CA LEU A 703 -28.00 2.56 -19.23
C LEU A 703 -28.82 2.12 -20.47
N PRO A 704 -28.70 2.76 -21.66
CA PRO A 704 -29.30 2.23 -22.88
C PRO A 704 -28.80 0.82 -23.27
N ALA A 705 -27.52 0.52 -23.04
CA ALA A 705 -26.97 -0.82 -23.29
C ALA A 705 -27.44 -1.82 -22.25
N VAL A 706 -27.38 -1.45 -20.96
CA VAL A 706 -27.96 -2.22 -19.84
C VAL A 706 -29.40 -2.61 -20.14
N ASN A 707 -30.21 -1.67 -20.63
CA ASN A 707 -31.61 -1.93 -20.96
C ASN A 707 -31.76 -3.02 -22.02
N ARG A 708 -30.96 -2.98 -23.10
CA ARG A 708 -30.99 -3.98 -24.17
C ARG A 708 -30.49 -5.33 -23.69
N PHE A 709 -29.41 -5.35 -22.91
CA PHE A 709 -28.85 -6.56 -22.32
C PHE A 709 -29.90 -7.27 -21.44
N LEU A 710 -30.52 -6.54 -20.52
CA LEU A 710 -31.54 -7.11 -19.63
C LEU A 710 -32.78 -7.58 -20.41
N GLN A 711 -33.21 -6.85 -21.45
CA GLN A 711 -34.29 -7.29 -22.33
C GLN A 711 -33.98 -8.59 -23.08
N ALA A 712 -32.71 -8.87 -23.36
CA ALA A 712 -32.28 -10.10 -24.02
C ALA A 712 -32.20 -11.28 -23.03
N TRP A 713 -31.62 -11.08 -21.85
CA TRP A 713 -31.27 -12.18 -20.95
C TRP A 713 -32.30 -12.46 -19.86
N VAL A 714 -32.94 -11.45 -19.27
CA VAL A 714 -33.91 -11.66 -18.19
C VAL A 714 -35.08 -12.54 -18.64
N PRO A 715 -35.70 -12.36 -19.83
CA PRO A 715 -36.74 -13.26 -20.30
C PRO A 715 -36.29 -14.72 -20.45
N GLN A 716 -35.03 -14.97 -20.82
CA GLN A 716 -34.52 -16.34 -20.94
C GLN A 716 -34.37 -16.99 -19.56
N ILE A 717 -33.85 -16.24 -18.59
CA ILE A 717 -33.70 -16.71 -17.20
C ILE A 717 -35.06 -16.98 -16.59
N ILE A 718 -35.97 -16.00 -16.59
CA ILE A 718 -37.24 -16.13 -15.86
C ILE A 718 -38.19 -17.15 -16.50
N ASN A 719 -38.05 -17.45 -17.79
CA ASN A 719 -38.85 -18.49 -18.45
C ASN A 719 -38.17 -19.88 -18.40
N SER A 720 -36.98 -20.00 -17.83
CA SER A 720 -36.31 -21.30 -17.69
C SER A 720 -37.06 -22.24 -16.72
N PRO A 721 -37.01 -23.57 -16.93
CA PRO A 721 -37.65 -24.53 -16.03
C PRO A 721 -37.18 -24.40 -14.56
N ALA A 722 -35.88 -24.17 -14.37
CA ALA A 722 -35.29 -23.98 -13.04
C ALA A 722 -35.84 -22.74 -12.34
N PHE A 723 -35.93 -21.61 -13.05
CA PHE A 723 -36.45 -20.39 -12.44
C PHE A 723 -37.93 -20.52 -12.05
N GLN A 724 -38.74 -21.13 -12.93
CA GLN A 724 -40.17 -21.33 -12.70
C GLN A 724 -40.47 -22.28 -11.53
N SER A 725 -39.55 -23.21 -11.25
CA SER A 725 -39.61 -24.13 -10.11
C SER A 725 -39.32 -23.38 -8.81
N ASP A 726 -38.12 -22.81 -8.69
CA ASP A 726 -37.56 -22.35 -7.43
C ASP A 726 -36.43 -21.30 -7.63
N GLY A 727 -36.59 -20.44 -8.62
CA GLY A 727 -35.62 -19.41 -8.98
C GLY A 727 -35.65 -18.13 -8.13
N LEU A 728 -34.49 -17.51 -7.99
CA LEU A 728 -34.27 -16.17 -7.50
C LEU A 728 -33.31 -15.44 -8.44
N LEU A 729 -33.74 -14.32 -9.03
CA LEU A 729 -32.88 -13.47 -9.85
C LEU A 729 -32.70 -12.14 -9.14
N ILE A 730 -31.45 -11.76 -8.90
CA ILE A 730 -31.04 -10.50 -8.28
C ILE A 730 -30.27 -9.70 -9.32
N ILE A 731 -30.66 -8.44 -9.52
CA ILE A 731 -29.99 -7.52 -10.43
C ILE A 731 -29.61 -6.27 -9.64
N THR A 732 -28.32 -5.94 -9.62
CA THR A 732 -27.79 -4.79 -8.88
C THR A 732 -26.59 -4.19 -9.62
N PHE A 733 -26.00 -3.14 -9.06
CA PHE A 733 -24.75 -2.55 -9.51
C PHE A 733 -23.68 -2.72 -8.43
N ASP A 734 -22.42 -2.62 -8.80
CA ASP A 734 -21.27 -2.62 -7.89
C ASP A 734 -21.20 -1.32 -7.05
N GLU A 735 -21.24 -0.16 -7.68
CA GLU A 735 -21.08 1.14 -7.03
C GLU A 735 -21.90 2.25 -7.68
N ALA A 736 -22.12 3.32 -6.90
CA ALA A 736 -22.67 4.57 -7.39
C ALA A 736 -21.56 5.49 -7.93
N ASP A 737 -21.96 6.63 -8.49
CA ASP A 737 -21.02 7.63 -8.99
C ASP A 737 -20.02 8.10 -7.90
N THR A 738 -18.85 8.59 -8.31
CA THR A 738 -17.71 9.00 -7.44
C THR A 738 -18.03 10.03 -6.35
N ASN A 739 -19.20 10.67 -6.38
CA ASN A 739 -19.64 11.64 -5.39
C ASN A 739 -20.56 11.06 -4.31
N ASP A 740 -21.03 9.81 -4.46
CA ASP A 740 -21.81 9.10 -3.46
C ASP A 740 -20.97 8.00 -2.83
N THR A 741 -20.42 8.29 -1.66
CA THR A 741 -19.66 7.33 -0.85
C THR A 741 -20.44 6.86 0.38
N SER A 742 -21.76 6.93 0.30
CA SER A 742 -22.62 6.48 1.40
C SER A 742 -22.55 4.96 1.59
N ALA A 743 -22.74 4.54 2.84
CA ALA A 743 -22.78 3.14 3.24
C ALA A 743 -24.00 2.88 4.13
N CYS A 744 -24.32 1.62 4.34
CA CYS A 744 -25.37 1.20 5.27
C CYS A 744 -24.86 0.15 6.26
N CYS A 745 -25.79 -0.37 7.06
CA CYS A 745 -25.67 -1.73 7.58
C CYS A 745 -24.52 -1.94 8.60
N GLY A 746 -23.95 -0.86 9.12
CA GLY A 746 -22.83 -0.91 10.05
C GLY A 746 -21.53 -1.40 9.42
N GLU A 747 -21.36 -1.17 8.11
CA GLU A 747 -20.18 -1.60 7.36
C GLU A 747 -18.86 -1.17 8.02
N PRO A 748 -17.96 -2.13 8.38
CA PRO A 748 -16.69 -1.80 8.97
C PRO A 748 -15.68 -1.33 7.93
N THR A 749 -14.75 -0.50 8.39
CA THR A 749 -13.49 -0.24 7.74
C THR A 749 -12.62 -1.51 7.86
N GLY A 750 -12.62 -2.36 6.83
CA GLY A 750 -11.92 -3.65 6.83
C GLY A 750 -10.43 -3.56 7.23
N PRO A 751 -9.78 -4.69 7.56
CA PRO A 751 -8.42 -4.67 8.11
C PRO A 751 -7.34 -4.17 7.14
N ASN A 752 -7.66 -4.06 5.84
CA ASN A 752 -6.72 -3.62 4.79
C ASN A 752 -7.06 -2.26 4.18
N SER A 753 -8.17 -1.63 4.57
CA SER A 753 -8.59 -0.34 4.06
C SER A 753 -9.51 0.39 5.05
N VAL A 754 -9.13 1.62 5.42
CA VAL A 754 -9.93 2.45 6.33
C VAL A 754 -11.04 3.24 5.64
N ALA A 755 -11.05 3.25 4.31
CA ALA A 755 -12.05 3.95 3.50
C ALA A 755 -12.45 3.06 2.32
N PRO A 756 -13.38 2.10 2.53
CA PRO A 756 -13.85 1.21 1.48
C PRO A 756 -14.28 1.94 0.20
N GLY A 757 -14.98 3.07 0.33
CA GLY A 757 -15.42 3.92 -0.77
C GLY A 757 -14.40 4.94 -1.27
N LEU A 758 -13.09 4.71 -1.11
CA LEU A 758 -11.95 5.62 -1.37
C LEU A 758 -11.93 6.94 -0.57
N THR A 759 -13.03 7.69 -0.60
CA THR A 759 -13.21 8.96 0.12
C THR A 759 -14.30 8.91 1.19
N GLY A 760 -14.96 7.75 1.34
CA GLY A 760 -15.99 7.54 2.34
C GLY A 760 -16.18 6.07 2.72
N PRO A 761 -17.20 5.78 3.55
CA PRO A 761 -17.36 4.47 4.18
C PRO A 761 -17.85 3.35 3.25
N GLY A 762 -18.35 3.64 2.05
CA GLY A 762 -18.83 2.61 1.12
C GLY A 762 -19.06 3.14 -0.30
N GLY A 763 -19.64 2.28 -1.14
CA GLY A 763 -19.78 2.50 -2.59
C GLY A 763 -20.96 3.32 -3.05
N GLY A 764 -21.72 3.91 -2.13
CA GLY A 764 -22.90 4.71 -2.45
C GLY A 764 -24.15 3.87 -2.75
N ARG A 765 -25.29 4.56 -2.95
CA ARG A 765 -26.60 3.91 -3.09
C ARG A 765 -26.88 3.57 -4.55
N VAL A 766 -26.94 2.28 -4.87
CA VAL A 766 -27.15 1.77 -6.24
C VAL A 766 -28.56 1.23 -6.50
N GLY A 767 -29.19 0.62 -5.48
CA GLY A 767 -30.45 -0.11 -5.64
C GLY A 767 -30.29 -1.54 -6.18
N ALA A 768 -31.35 -2.32 -6.05
CA ALA A 768 -31.42 -3.66 -6.64
C ALA A 768 -32.87 -4.04 -6.96
N VAL A 769 -33.07 -4.95 -7.92
CA VAL A 769 -34.36 -5.60 -8.16
C VAL A 769 -34.23 -7.10 -7.99
N VAL A 770 -35.22 -7.71 -7.35
CA VAL A 770 -35.28 -9.14 -7.06
C VAL A 770 -36.53 -9.74 -7.67
N LEU A 771 -36.37 -10.75 -8.52
CA LEU A 771 -37.46 -11.49 -9.16
C LEU A 771 -37.45 -12.93 -8.67
N SER A 772 -38.61 -13.44 -8.28
CA SER A 772 -38.74 -14.82 -7.85
C SER A 772 -40.21 -15.23 -7.77
N PRO A 773 -40.56 -16.52 -7.95
CA PRO A 773 -41.87 -17.03 -7.58
C PRO A 773 -42.24 -16.82 -6.10
N PHE A 774 -41.24 -16.55 -5.24
CA PHE A 774 -41.41 -16.28 -3.79
C PHE A 774 -41.49 -14.78 -3.45
N VAL A 775 -41.45 -13.91 -4.46
CA VAL A 775 -41.57 -12.45 -4.30
C VAL A 775 -42.93 -12.00 -4.81
N LYS A 776 -43.65 -11.18 -4.04
CA LYS A 776 -44.90 -10.57 -4.53
C LYS A 776 -44.55 -9.47 -5.55
N PRO A 777 -45.10 -9.50 -6.78
CA PRO A 777 -44.84 -8.45 -7.77
C PRO A 777 -45.18 -7.04 -7.27
N GLY A 778 -44.31 -6.07 -7.57
CA GLY A 778 -44.46 -4.67 -7.16
C GLY A 778 -44.10 -4.41 -5.69
N THR A 779 -43.37 -5.33 -5.05
CA THR A 779 -42.87 -5.12 -3.69
C THR A 779 -41.82 -4.00 -3.69
N VAL A 780 -41.82 -3.18 -2.65
CA VAL A 780 -40.79 -2.16 -2.43
C VAL A 780 -40.27 -2.34 -1.01
N SER A 781 -38.97 -2.61 -0.87
CA SER A 781 -38.29 -2.64 0.41
C SER A 781 -37.42 -1.40 0.58
N ASN A 782 -37.50 -0.80 1.76
CA ASN A 782 -36.61 0.27 2.21
C ASN A 782 -35.63 -0.24 3.27
N THR A 783 -35.54 -1.55 3.49
CA THR A 783 -34.55 -2.15 4.37
C THR A 783 -33.16 -1.90 3.78
N PRO A 784 -32.20 -1.40 4.57
CA PRO A 784 -30.84 -1.21 4.10
C PRO A 784 -30.14 -2.55 3.84
N TYR A 785 -29.55 -2.70 2.66
CA TYR A 785 -28.75 -3.85 2.27
C TYR A 785 -27.46 -3.39 1.56
N ASN A 786 -26.40 -4.17 1.65
CA ASN A 786 -25.19 -3.99 0.85
C ASN A 786 -24.71 -5.34 0.28
N HIS A 787 -23.53 -5.37 -0.35
CA HIS A 787 -23.01 -6.59 -0.96
C HIS A 787 -22.73 -7.73 0.04
N TYR A 788 -22.36 -7.42 1.28
CA TYR A 788 -22.27 -8.44 2.33
C TYR A 788 -23.65 -9.05 2.65
N ALA A 789 -24.70 -8.22 2.67
CA ALA A 789 -26.07 -8.70 2.86
C ALA A 789 -26.55 -9.57 1.69
N LEU A 790 -26.14 -9.26 0.46
CA LEU A 790 -26.41 -10.13 -0.70
C LEU A 790 -25.76 -11.50 -0.52
N LEU A 791 -24.46 -11.55 -0.19
CA LEU A 791 -23.77 -12.82 0.06
C LEU A 791 -24.46 -13.60 1.19
N LYS A 792 -24.75 -12.93 2.32
CA LYS A 792 -25.48 -13.51 3.45
C LYS A 792 -26.80 -14.14 3.03
N SER A 793 -27.56 -13.46 2.18
CA SER A 793 -28.87 -13.93 1.69
C SER A 793 -28.75 -15.21 0.88
N ILE A 794 -27.71 -15.30 0.05
CA ILE A 794 -27.43 -16.47 -0.79
C ILE A 794 -26.99 -17.65 0.10
N GLU A 795 -26.12 -17.38 1.08
CA GLU A 795 -25.69 -18.35 2.08
C GLU A 795 -26.88 -18.88 2.90
N ASP A 796 -27.78 -18.00 3.33
CA ASP A 796 -29.00 -18.37 4.06
C ASP A 796 -29.91 -19.27 3.21
N VAL A 797 -30.10 -18.94 1.92
CA VAL A 797 -30.89 -19.75 0.98
C VAL A 797 -30.34 -21.18 0.86
N PHE A 798 -29.02 -21.32 0.71
CA PHE A 798 -28.38 -22.63 0.59
C PHE A 798 -28.04 -23.28 1.94
N GLY A 799 -28.36 -22.63 3.06
CA GLY A 799 -28.03 -23.08 4.42
C GLY A 799 -26.51 -23.25 4.65
N LEU A 800 -25.71 -22.32 4.12
CA LEU A 800 -24.26 -22.26 4.23
C LEU A 800 -23.85 -21.46 5.48
N SER A 801 -22.60 -21.61 5.90
CA SER A 801 -21.98 -20.71 6.89
C SER A 801 -21.76 -19.33 6.27
N HIS A 802 -21.73 -18.28 7.08
CA HIS A 802 -21.49 -16.94 6.56
C HIS A 802 -20.00 -16.62 6.42
N LEU A 803 -19.56 -16.21 5.23
CA LEU A 803 -18.18 -15.86 4.91
C LEU A 803 -17.86 -14.41 5.26
N GLY A 804 -16.66 -14.17 5.78
CA GLY A 804 -16.15 -12.82 6.02
C GLY A 804 -17.17 -11.94 6.75
N TYR A 805 -17.37 -10.75 6.22
CA TYR A 805 -18.31 -9.79 6.77
C TYR A 805 -19.80 -10.11 6.52
N ALA A 806 -20.14 -11.11 5.69
CA ALA A 806 -21.52 -11.63 5.66
C ALA A 806 -21.94 -12.27 7.01
N GLY A 807 -20.95 -12.68 7.82
CA GLY A 807 -21.14 -13.24 9.16
C GLY A 807 -21.22 -12.23 10.30
N MET A 808 -21.17 -10.92 10.01
CA MET A 808 -21.19 -9.90 11.05
C MET A 808 -22.49 -9.87 11.85
N ASN A 809 -22.36 -9.63 13.15
CA ASN A 809 -23.50 -9.40 14.01
C ASN A 809 -24.25 -8.13 13.59
N GLY A 810 -25.57 -8.26 13.42
CA GLY A 810 -26.45 -7.15 13.07
C GLY A 810 -26.62 -6.91 11.57
N LEU A 811 -25.83 -7.56 10.71
CA LEU A 811 -26.06 -7.56 9.27
C LEU A 811 -27.28 -8.43 8.95
N GLN A 812 -28.26 -7.86 8.25
CA GLN A 812 -29.47 -8.56 7.84
C GLN A 812 -29.36 -9.01 6.39
N GLY A 813 -29.65 -10.29 6.14
CA GLY A 813 -29.91 -10.80 4.80
C GLY A 813 -31.36 -10.50 4.39
N PHE A 814 -31.69 -10.79 3.14
CA PHE A 814 -33.03 -10.64 2.60
C PHE A 814 -34.03 -11.46 3.41
N GLY A 815 -35.09 -10.79 3.87
CA GLY A 815 -36.09 -11.38 4.74
C GLY A 815 -37.49 -11.38 4.14
N SER A 816 -38.50 -11.35 5.01
CA SER A 816 -39.91 -11.30 4.64
C SER A 816 -40.31 -10.02 3.88
N ASP A 817 -39.50 -8.98 3.94
CA ASP A 817 -39.65 -7.75 3.14
C ASP A 817 -39.31 -7.98 1.66
N VAL A 818 -38.49 -8.98 1.35
CA VAL A 818 -38.16 -9.41 -0.02
C VAL A 818 -39.00 -10.63 -0.42
N TYR A 819 -38.94 -11.71 0.37
CA TYR A 819 -39.66 -12.97 0.13
C TYR A 819 -41.13 -12.88 0.60
N SER A 820 -41.88 -11.98 -0.02
CA SER A 820 -43.20 -11.54 0.43
C SER A 820 -44.38 -12.37 -0.12
N ALA A 821 -44.15 -13.36 -0.98
CA ALA A 821 -45.21 -14.22 -1.51
C ALA A 821 -45.45 -15.45 -0.61
N ALA A 822 -46.72 -15.76 -0.35
CA ALA A 822 -47.11 -17.02 0.26
C ALA A 822 -47.13 -18.11 -0.83
N ARG A 823 -46.03 -18.86 -0.97
CA ARG A 823 -45.99 -20.10 -1.75
C ARG A 823 -45.60 -21.26 -0.87
#